data_AF-A0A2P1K667-F1
#
_entry.id   AF-A0A2P1K667-F1
#
_cell.length_a   1.000
_cell.length_b   1.000
_cell.length_c   1.000
_cell.angle_alpha   90.00
_cell.angle_beta   90.00
_cell.angle_gamma   90.00
#
_symmetry.space_group_name_H-M   'P 1'
#
loop_
_entity.id
_entity.type
_entity.pdbx_description
1 polymer ?
#
loop_
_entity_poly.entity_id
_entity_poly.type
_entity_poly.pdbx_seq_one_letter_code
_entity_poly.pdbx_strand_id
1 'polypeptide(L)'
;MIRSLSLLKYSLNVSQRAHVRLLSSSRGVGKRIIPATFTGVDTDGRQQLHHSTPVRLWSSSCSGVSVSHRSYSTQQAESAEEETLHSIITDTENVQGSYSKHEFQAETKKLLDIVARSLYSEKEVFIRELISNGSDALEKLRHKMMTAGGDSAAMEIHLQTDAAKGTFTIQDTGVGMNKEELVANLGTIARSGSKAFLDALQNQAEASSSIIGQFGVGFYSAFMVADKVDVYSQSAEPDAPGYKWSSDGSGVFEIAEASGVRQGTKIVLHLKDDCREFSSEDRVKEVVTKYSNFVSFPIFLNGRRLNTLQALWMMEPKDISEWQHEEFYRYVAQAHDKPRYTLHYRADAPLNIRSIFYVPEMKPSMFDVSREMGSSVALYSRKVLIQTKATDILPKWLRFLRGVVDSEDIPLNLSRELLQESTLIRKLRDVLQQRVIRFLLDQSKKDPEKYARFFDDYGLFMREGIVTTAEQSVKEDIAKLLRFESSALPAGQQTSLMEYASRMKAGTRNIYYLCAPNRHLAEHSPYFEAMKQKDMEVLFCFEQFDELTLLHLREFDRKKLISAETDIVVDHYKEEKFQDSKPASERLTDQQAEDLLAWMRNSLGQRVTNIKVTPRLDTHPAMITVLEMGAARHFLRTQQLARSSEERAQILQPTLEINAGHDLIKKLHALKDSNPDLAQLLLEQIYDNAMITAGLNEDPRPMISRLNQLLTQALEKH
;
A
#
# COMPACT_ATOMS: atom_id res chain seq x y z
N MET A 1 -33.71 -27.42 25.89
CA MET A 1 -34.20 -26.74 27.12
C MET A 1 -33.01 -26.34 27.98
N ILE A 2 -33.11 -25.24 28.75
CA ILE A 2 -32.53 -25.01 30.10
C ILE A 2 -31.00 -25.24 30.25
N ARG A 3 -30.18 -24.16 30.25
CA ARG A 3 -29.42 -23.53 31.39
C ARG A 3 -28.22 -24.37 31.91
N SER A 4 -27.10 -23.81 32.41
CA SER A 4 -26.75 -22.49 33.02
C SER A 4 -25.61 -21.76 32.25
N LEU A 5 -25.42 -20.42 32.27
CA LEU A 5 -25.29 -19.42 33.36
C LEU A 5 -23.99 -19.60 34.20
N SER A 6 -23.20 -18.56 34.55
CA SER A 6 -23.41 -17.10 34.45
C SER A 6 -22.14 -16.22 34.52
N LEU A 7 -22.16 -15.10 33.76
CA LEU A 7 -21.76 -13.70 34.08
C LEU A 7 -20.55 -13.35 34.97
N LEU A 8 -19.76 -12.36 34.50
CA LEU A 8 -19.33 -11.22 35.32
C LEU A 8 -19.10 -9.96 34.45
N LYS A 9 -19.39 -8.76 35.00
CA LYS A 9 -19.18 -7.40 34.44
C LYS A 9 -18.69 -6.50 35.57
N TYR A 10 -17.79 -5.53 35.30
CA TYR A 10 -17.49 -4.25 36.01
C TYR A 10 -16.11 -3.78 35.46
N SER A 11 -15.74 -2.50 35.33
CA SER A 11 -16.45 -1.23 35.10
C SER A 11 -15.44 -0.19 34.61
N LEU A 12 -15.92 0.87 33.94
CA LEU A 12 -15.16 2.11 33.75
C LEU A 12 -14.83 2.76 35.10
N ASN A 13 -13.72 3.49 35.17
CA ASN A 13 -13.58 4.60 36.12
C ASN A 13 -12.63 5.68 35.58
N VAL A 14 -12.98 6.95 35.80
CA VAL A 14 -12.21 8.14 35.38
C VAL A 14 -11.75 8.87 36.63
N SER A 15 -10.55 9.46 36.62
CA SER A 15 -10.13 10.36 37.70
C SER A 15 -9.26 11.51 37.19
N GLN A 16 -9.71 12.74 37.45
CA GLN A 16 -8.94 13.98 37.33
C GLN A 16 -8.55 14.46 38.73
N ARG A 17 -7.34 15.04 38.88
CA ARG A 17 -6.87 16.02 39.90
C ARG A 17 -5.33 16.09 39.85
N ALA A 18 -4.64 17.21 40.13
CA ALA A 18 -5.06 18.60 40.30
C ALA A 18 -3.85 19.55 40.07
N HIS A 19 -4.09 20.86 39.95
CA HIS A 19 -3.03 21.87 39.90
C HIS A 19 -2.26 22.03 41.22
N VAL A 20 -0.99 22.45 41.10
CA VAL A 20 -0.34 23.35 42.07
C VAL A 20 0.34 24.49 41.28
N ARG A 21 0.12 25.74 41.71
CA ARG A 21 0.89 26.93 41.33
C ARG A 21 1.56 27.49 42.59
N LEU A 22 2.79 27.99 42.47
CA LEU A 22 3.42 28.90 43.44
C LEU A 22 4.12 30.07 42.71
N LEU A 23 4.48 31.11 43.45
CA LEU A 23 4.65 32.50 42.95
C LEU A 23 6.07 33.07 43.14
N SER A 24 6.30 34.24 42.50
CA SER A 24 7.32 35.33 42.69
C SER A 24 8.16 35.38 44.00
N SER A 25 9.35 36.01 44.11
CA SER A 25 9.90 37.28 43.50
C SER A 25 11.43 37.44 43.82
N SER A 26 12.27 38.39 43.32
CA SER A 26 12.21 39.38 42.19
C SER A 26 13.54 40.11 41.82
N ARG A 27 14.13 40.94 42.71
CA ARG A 27 15.25 41.93 42.48
C ARG A 27 16.51 41.58 43.30
N GLY A 28 17.75 42.06 43.06
CA GLY A 28 18.36 42.98 42.06
C GLY A 28 19.71 43.58 42.57
N VAL A 29 20.38 44.46 41.79
CA VAL A 29 21.67 45.18 42.07
C VAL A 29 22.96 44.31 41.95
N GLY A 30 24.12 44.73 41.39
CA GLY A 30 24.45 45.89 40.52
C GLY A 30 25.73 46.70 40.91
N LYS A 31 26.67 46.99 39.97
CA LYS A 31 27.65 48.14 39.99
C LYS A 31 28.46 48.32 38.68
N ARG A 32 29.17 49.46 38.55
CA ARG A 32 29.97 49.95 37.39
C ARG A 32 31.50 49.76 37.61
N ILE A 33 32.40 49.94 36.63
CA ILE A 33 33.12 51.21 36.27
C ILE A 33 33.94 50.98 34.97
N ILE A 34 33.71 51.67 33.82
CA ILE A 34 34.39 52.85 33.18
C ILE A 34 35.90 52.68 32.76
N PRO A 35 36.53 53.50 31.87
CA PRO A 35 37.00 53.00 30.55
C PRO A 35 38.46 53.38 30.14
N ALA A 36 38.85 53.11 28.89
CA ALA A 36 39.99 53.75 28.21
C ALA A 36 39.77 53.91 26.67
N THR A 37 40.38 54.92 26.06
CA THR A 37 40.41 55.23 24.61
C THR A 37 41.86 55.55 24.17
N PHE A 38 42.05 55.98 22.90
CA PHE A 38 43.28 56.34 22.15
C PHE A 38 43.80 55.22 21.21
N THR A 39 44.23 55.40 19.95
CA THR A 39 44.03 56.33 18.80
C THR A 39 45.23 56.15 17.84
N GLY A 40 44.99 56.07 16.53
CA GLY A 40 46.00 56.26 15.47
C GLY A 40 46.88 55.05 15.08
N VAL A 41 47.60 55.05 13.96
CA VAL A 41 47.60 55.94 12.75
C VAL A 41 48.15 55.13 11.54
N ASP A 42 47.90 55.63 10.33
CA ASP A 42 48.26 55.12 8.99
C ASP A 42 49.66 54.50 8.78
N THR A 43 49.83 53.61 7.77
CA THR A 43 50.57 53.95 6.52
C THR A 43 50.60 52.85 5.42
N ASP A 44 50.93 53.30 4.20
CA ASP A 44 51.03 52.67 2.86
C ASP A 44 51.66 51.26 2.66
N GLY A 45 51.32 50.65 1.51
CA GLY A 45 52.05 49.56 0.85
C GLY A 45 51.47 49.19 -0.53
N ARG A 46 52.23 49.31 -1.63
CA ARG A 46 51.68 49.30 -3.01
C ARG A 46 52.43 48.39 -4.00
N GLN A 47 51.68 47.51 -4.70
CA GLN A 47 52.05 46.79 -5.95
C GLN A 47 53.15 45.67 -5.81
N GLN A 48 53.36 44.69 -6.73
CA GLN A 48 52.90 44.45 -8.12
C GLN A 48 52.54 42.96 -8.44
N LEU A 49 51.52 42.79 -9.30
CA LEU A 49 51.35 41.85 -10.46
C LEU A 49 51.83 40.37 -10.43
N HIS A 50 50.91 39.42 -10.77
CA HIS A 50 50.85 38.78 -12.12
C HIS A 50 49.57 37.91 -12.36
N HIS A 51 49.15 37.81 -13.62
CA HIS A 51 48.18 36.92 -14.34
C HIS A 51 47.37 35.84 -13.58
N SER A 52 46.02 35.76 -13.62
CA SER A 52 45.02 35.56 -14.73
C SER A 52 44.97 34.10 -15.29
N THR A 53 43.83 33.43 -15.55
CA THR A 53 42.42 33.85 -15.79
C THR A 53 41.43 32.67 -15.55
N PRO A 54 40.10 32.89 -15.38
CA PRO A 54 39.16 32.59 -16.48
C PRO A 54 37.97 33.59 -16.72
N VAL A 55 36.70 33.14 -16.83
CA VAL A 55 35.81 33.55 -17.96
C VAL A 55 34.29 33.74 -17.65
N ARG A 56 33.69 34.79 -18.30
CA ARG A 56 32.31 35.06 -18.84
C ARG A 56 31.05 34.38 -18.23
N LEU A 57 29.96 35.08 -17.83
CA LEU A 57 28.99 35.99 -18.54
C LEU A 57 27.96 35.23 -19.42
N TRP A 58 26.63 35.54 -19.47
CA TRP A 58 25.97 36.84 -19.80
C TRP A 58 24.43 36.89 -19.54
N SER A 59 23.86 38.08 -19.19
CA SER A 59 22.57 38.69 -19.65
C SER A 59 22.22 39.90 -18.73
N SER A 60 21.83 41.14 -19.09
CA SER A 60 20.99 41.80 -20.13
C SER A 60 19.46 41.73 -19.90
N SER A 61 18.64 42.80 -19.90
CA SER A 61 18.87 44.28 -19.87
C SER A 61 17.52 45.08 -19.87
N CYS A 62 17.41 46.20 -19.11
CA CYS A 62 16.46 47.33 -19.32
C CYS A 62 14.92 47.06 -19.22
N SER A 63 13.99 48.02 -19.04
CA SER A 63 14.00 49.41 -18.49
C SER A 63 12.57 50.01 -18.41
N GLY A 64 12.27 50.90 -17.45
CA GLY A 64 11.38 52.07 -17.71
C GLY A 64 10.09 52.30 -16.89
N VAL A 65 10.05 53.47 -16.21
CA VAL A 65 8.89 54.39 -15.96
C VAL A 65 7.69 53.91 -15.11
N SER A 66 7.13 54.84 -14.32
CA SER A 66 5.96 54.66 -13.44
C SER A 66 4.89 55.76 -13.61
N VAL A 67 3.61 55.40 -13.45
CA VAL A 67 2.50 56.29 -13.05
C VAL A 67 1.57 55.48 -12.13
N SER A 68 0.90 56.13 -11.17
CA SER A 68 0.21 55.52 -10.04
C SER A 68 -1.31 55.39 -10.19
N HIS A 69 -1.90 54.42 -9.48
CA HIS A 69 -3.25 54.55 -8.91
C HIS A 69 -3.31 53.87 -7.53
N ARG A 70 -4.15 54.37 -6.62
CA ARG A 70 -4.28 53.86 -5.24
C ARG A 70 -5.33 52.75 -5.13
N SER A 71 -5.02 51.76 -4.29
CA SER A 71 -5.99 50.93 -3.57
C SER A 71 -5.62 50.96 -2.08
N TYR A 72 -6.59 51.15 -1.19
CA TYR A 72 -6.37 51.03 0.26
C TYR A 72 -6.54 49.57 0.69
N SER A 73 -5.61 49.07 1.51
CA SER A 73 -5.77 47.80 2.25
C SER A 73 -5.28 47.99 3.68
N THR A 74 -6.03 47.44 4.64
CA THR A 74 -5.73 47.53 6.07
C THR A 74 -5.11 46.23 6.57
N GLN A 75 -3.79 46.13 6.47
CA GLN A 75 -3.00 45.17 7.23
C GLN A 75 -1.83 45.91 7.87
N GLN A 76 -1.53 45.62 9.14
CA GLN A 76 -0.27 46.01 9.73
C GLN A 76 0.84 45.25 9.01
N ALA A 77 1.94 45.93 8.69
CA ALA A 77 3.13 45.23 8.24
C ALA A 77 3.70 44.45 9.43
N GLU A 78 3.55 43.12 9.40
CA GLU A 78 4.43 42.24 10.16
C GLU A 78 5.84 42.47 9.62
N SER A 79 6.66 43.18 10.40
CA SER A 79 8.10 43.24 10.14
C SER A 79 8.64 41.83 10.31
N ALA A 80 9.09 41.22 9.22
CA ALA A 80 9.78 39.95 9.28
C ALA A 80 11.03 40.11 10.16
N GLU A 81 10.97 39.58 11.39
CA GLU A 81 12.18 39.35 12.18
C GLU A 81 12.95 38.24 11.46
N GLU A 82 14.00 38.62 10.73
CA GLU A 82 14.89 37.66 10.09
C GLU A 82 15.50 36.77 11.17
N GLU A 83 15.12 35.48 11.18
CA GLU A 83 15.65 34.52 12.16
C GLU A 83 17.17 34.50 12.07
N THR A 84 17.84 34.87 13.17
CA THR A 84 19.28 35.08 13.18
C THR A 84 20.01 33.73 13.13
N LEU A 85 20.33 33.29 11.91
CA LEU A 85 20.98 32.01 11.64
C LEU A 85 22.35 31.90 12.34
N HIS A 86 22.36 31.19 13.46
CA HIS A 86 23.58 30.87 14.20
C HIS A 86 24.18 29.55 13.69
N SER A 87 25.34 29.65 13.03
CA SER A 87 26.21 28.51 12.70
C SER A 87 27.57 28.68 13.39
N ILE A 88 28.10 27.57 13.91
CA ILE A 88 29.48 27.45 14.39
C ILE A 88 30.39 26.75 13.37
N ILE A 89 29.85 26.34 12.21
CA ILE A 89 30.61 25.68 11.15
C ILE A 89 31.23 26.75 10.26
N THR A 90 32.55 26.88 10.31
CA THR A 90 33.35 27.80 9.49
C THR A 90 34.62 27.09 9.04
N ASP A 91 34.88 27.08 7.73
CA ASP A 91 36.08 26.50 7.11
C ASP A 91 37.35 27.22 7.61
N THR A 92 37.99 26.65 8.63
CA THR A 92 39.10 27.26 9.39
C THR A 92 40.23 26.28 9.71
N GLU A 93 40.00 25.00 9.46
CA GLU A 93 40.85 23.85 9.78
C GLU A 93 42.08 23.75 8.86
N ASN A 94 43.18 24.38 9.27
CA ASN A 94 44.43 24.38 8.51
C ASN A 94 45.36 23.23 8.93
N VAL A 95 45.49 22.21 8.08
CA VAL A 95 46.37 21.05 8.31
C VAL A 95 47.84 21.48 8.41
N GLN A 96 48.50 21.12 9.51
CA GLN A 96 49.91 21.44 9.77
C GLN A 96 50.81 20.22 9.58
N GLY A 97 51.97 20.41 8.94
CA GLY A 97 52.96 19.35 8.71
C GLY A 97 52.60 18.41 7.56
N SER A 98 53.00 17.14 7.66
CA SER A 98 52.75 16.09 6.67
C SER A 98 51.81 15.01 7.20
N TYR A 99 51.06 14.36 6.31
CA TYR A 99 50.20 13.24 6.67
C TYR A 99 51.02 11.95 6.89
N SER A 100 50.53 11.10 7.79
CA SER A 100 50.97 9.70 7.90
C SER A 100 49.87 8.76 7.40
N LYS A 101 50.25 7.66 6.75
CA LYS A 101 49.31 6.62 6.30
C LYS A 101 49.29 5.49 7.32
N HIS A 102 48.09 5.03 7.65
CA HIS A 102 47.84 3.89 8.54
C HIS A 102 46.81 2.98 7.88
N GLU A 103 46.89 1.68 8.13
CA GLU A 103 45.92 0.71 7.65
C GLU A 103 44.78 0.53 8.66
N PHE A 104 43.56 0.26 8.17
CA PHE A 104 42.42 -0.05 9.03
C PHE A 104 42.62 -1.38 9.74
N GLN A 105 42.45 -1.39 11.06
CA GLN A 105 42.52 -2.60 11.89
C GLN A 105 41.12 -3.03 12.34
N ALA A 106 40.96 -4.33 12.63
CA ALA A 106 39.69 -4.94 13.02
C ALA A 106 39.84 -5.70 14.34
N GLU A 107 38.95 -5.44 15.31
CA GLU A 107 38.97 -6.15 16.59
C GLU A 107 38.18 -7.46 16.50
N THR A 108 38.84 -8.51 16.00
CA THR A 108 38.23 -9.81 15.62
C THR A 108 37.29 -10.38 16.69
N LYS A 109 37.63 -10.26 17.98
CA LYS A 109 36.77 -10.76 19.08
C LYS A 109 35.44 -10.01 19.18
N LYS A 110 35.43 -8.68 19.01
CA LYS A 110 34.18 -7.90 18.96
C LYS A 110 33.40 -8.16 17.69
N LEU A 111 34.06 -8.42 16.55
CA LEU A 111 33.36 -8.82 15.32
C LEU A 111 32.65 -10.17 15.47
N LEU A 112 33.28 -11.16 16.11
CA LEU A 112 32.61 -12.43 16.42
C LEU A 112 31.41 -12.22 17.36
N ASP A 113 31.55 -11.40 18.41
CA ASP A 113 30.46 -11.12 19.35
C ASP A 113 29.30 -10.37 18.68
N ILE A 114 29.58 -9.41 17.78
CA ILE A 114 28.57 -8.72 16.96
C ILE A 114 27.83 -9.72 16.06
N VAL A 115 28.53 -10.65 15.39
CA VAL A 115 27.87 -11.67 14.55
C VAL A 115 27.06 -12.66 15.40
N ALA A 116 27.54 -13.01 16.59
CA ALA A 116 26.90 -13.97 17.50
C ALA A 116 25.76 -13.41 18.37
N ARG A 117 25.55 -12.08 18.41
CA ARG A 117 24.50 -11.44 19.23
C ARG A 117 23.65 -10.38 18.53
N SER A 118 24.18 -9.72 17.49
CA SER A 118 23.65 -8.44 17.01
C SER A 118 23.44 -8.37 15.49
N LEU A 119 23.94 -9.33 14.72
CA LEU A 119 23.78 -9.33 13.27
C LEU A 119 22.39 -9.82 12.84
N TYR A 120 21.96 -10.97 13.34
CA TYR A 120 20.70 -11.60 12.96
C TYR A 120 19.62 -11.35 14.01
N SER A 121 18.37 -11.14 13.57
CA SER A 121 17.26 -10.82 14.48
C SER A 121 16.59 -12.07 15.09
N GLU A 122 16.59 -13.20 14.39
CA GLU A 122 16.03 -14.47 14.86
C GLU A 122 17.15 -15.53 14.95
N LYS A 123 17.35 -16.16 16.12
CA LYS A 123 18.42 -17.17 16.31
C LYS A 123 18.38 -18.30 15.28
N GLU A 124 17.18 -18.72 14.86
CA GLU A 124 16.96 -19.88 13.99
C GLU A 124 17.61 -19.78 12.59
N VAL A 125 17.97 -18.57 12.13
CA VAL A 125 18.56 -18.39 10.79
C VAL A 125 19.93 -19.04 10.62
N PHE A 126 20.60 -19.49 11.69
CA PHE A 126 21.84 -20.28 11.55
C PHE A 126 21.62 -21.54 10.68
N ILE A 127 20.42 -22.15 10.74
CA ILE A 127 20.06 -23.31 9.90
C ILE A 127 20.02 -22.90 8.43
N ARG A 128 19.46 -21.73 8.10
CA ARG A 128 19.44 -21.15 6.74
C ARG A 128 20.86 -20.91 6.24
N GLU A 129 21.72 -20.29 7.04
CA GLU A 129 23.11 -19.98 6.64
C GLU A 129 23.92 -21.26 6.40
N LEU A 130 23.84 -22.25 7.29
CA LEU A 130 24.59 -23.50 7.14
C LEU A 130 24.09 -24.36 5.97
N ILE A 131 22.77 -24.43 5.73
CA ILE A 131 22.21 -25.10 4.53
C ILE A 131 22.63 -24.36 3.24
N SER A 132 22.70 -23.03 3.28
CA SER A 132 23.21 -22.23 2.15
C SER A 132 24.67 -22.54 1.85
N ASN A 133 25.52 -22.66 2.88
CA ASN A 133 26.93 -23.06 2.72
C ASN A 133 27.07 -24.48 2.13
N GLY A 134 26.24 -25.43 2.58
CA GLY A 134 26.19 -26.78 2.01
C GLY A 134 25.73 -26.79 0.54
N SER A 135 24.72 -25.98 0.21
CA SER A 135 24.26 -25.80 -1.18
C SER A 135 25.36 -25.19 -2.07
N ASP A 136 26.11 -24.21 -1.59
CA ASP A 136 27.27 -23.65 -2.29
C ASP A 136 28.39 -24.69 -2.49
N ALA A 137 28.65 -25.55 -1.49
CA ALA A 137 29.67 -26.60 -1.58
C ALA A 137 29.29 -27.69 -2.59
N LEU A 138 28.01 -28.05 -2.66
CA LEU A 138 27.44 -28.97 -3.65
C LEU A 138 27.45 -28.35 -5.06
N GLU A 139 27.15 -27.06 -5.20
CA GLU A 139 27.15 -26.38 -6.49
C GLU A 139 28.57 -26.23 -7.08
N LYS A 140 29.56 -25.93 -6.24
CA LYS A 140 30.99 -25.96 -6.62
C LYS A 140 31.43 -27.36 -7.06
N LEU A 141 30.97 -28.40 -6.37
CA LEU A 141 31.25 -29.79 -6.77
C LEU A 141 30.57 -30.11 -8.12
N ARG A 142 29.30 -29.73 -8.31
CA ARG A 142 28.56 -29.90 -9.56
C ARG A 142 29.29 -29.29 -10.75
N HIS A 143 29.87 -28.09 -10.59
CA HIS A 143 30.69 -27.44 -11.61
C HIS A 143 32.05 -28.15 -11.84
N LYS A 144 32.79 -28.51 -10.78
CA LYS A 144 34.03 -29.31 -10.89
C LYS A 144 33.78 -30.65 -11.60
N MET A 145 32.70 -31.35 -11.29
CA MET A 145 32.35 -32.64 -11.91
C MET A 145 31.95 -32.48 -13.39
N MET A 146 31.17 -31.45 -13.73
CA MET A 146 30.78 -31.15 -15.11
C MET A 146 31.98 -30.79 -16.00
N THR A 147 33.04 -30.21 -15.43
CA THR A 147 34.29 -29.93 -16.15
C THR A 147 35.27 -31.12 -16.18
N ALA A 148 35.20 -32.04 -15.22
CA ALA A 148 36.07 -33.22 -15.12
C ALA A 148 35.53 -34.50 -15.78
N GLY A 149 34.23 -34.56 -16.10
CA GLY A 149 33.60 -35.73 -16.75
C GLY A 149 33.45 -36.97 -15.85
N GLY A 150 33.44 -36.77 -14.52
CA GLY A 150 33.35 -37.85 -13.52
C GLY A 150 31.92 -38.31 -13.23
N ASP A 151 31.79 -39.55 -12.74
CA ASP A 151 30.50 -40.19 -12.43
C ASP A 151 29.82 -39.64 -11.16
N SER A 152 28.50 -39.74 -11.09
CA SER A 152 27.63 -38.93 -10.23
C SER A 152 27.57 -39.39 -8.77
N ALA A 153 28.53 -38.96 -7.96
CA ALA A 153 28.41 -38.95 -6.50
C ALA A 153 27.09 -38.27 -6.04
N ALA A 154 26.46 -38.82 -5.00
CA ALA A 154 25.19 -38.29 -4.49
C ALA A 154 25.38 -36.89 -3.87
N MET A 155 24.77 -35.88 -4.48
CA MET A 155 24.79 -34.48 -4.03
C MET A 155 23.60 -34.17 -3.12
N GLU A 156 23.82 -34.09 -1.81
CA GLU A 156 22.78 -34.06 -0.79
C GLU A 156 23.24 -33.36 0.50
N ILE A 157 22.27 -32.88 1.30
CA ILE A 157 22.48 -32.28 2.61
C ILE A 157 21.75 -33.12 3.66
N HIS A 158 22.46 -33.56 4.69
CA HIS A 158 21.90 -34.27 5.84
C HIS A 158 21.89 -33.37 7.07
N LEU A 159 20.81 -33.45 7.84
CA LEU A 159 20.61 -32.81 9.13
C LEU A 159 20.33 -33.90 10.17
N GLN A 160 20.92 -33.79 11.35
CA GLN A 160 20.69 -34.71 12.46
C GLN A 160 20.54 -33.94 13.78
N THR A 161 19.53 -34.31 14.55
CA THR A 161 19.24 -33.77 15.88
C THR A 161 19.45 -34.83 16.95
N ASP A 162 20.26 -34.55 17.96
CA ASP A 162 20.42 -35.41 19.14
C ASP A 162 20.11 -34.60 20.41
N ALA A 163 18.88 -34.77 20.92
CA ALA A 163 18.39 -34.10 22.11
C ALA A 163 19.09 -34.56 23.41
N ALA A 164 19.60 -35.80 23.45
CA ALA A 164 20.28 -36.34 24.62
C ALA A 164 21.68 -35.73 24.79
N LYS A 165 22.39 -35.46 23.68
CA LYS A 165 23.66 -34.73 23.69
C LYS A 165 23.47 -33.21 23.61
N GLY A 166 22.33 -32.73 23.11
CA GLY A 166 22.12 -31.32 22.79
C GLY A 166 22.91 -30.88 21.56
N THR A 167 22.97 -31.71 20.52
CA THR A 167 23.73 -31.39 19.31
C THR A 167 22.85 -31.29 18.07
N PHE A 168 23.07 -30.23 17.30
CA PHE A 168 22.64 -30.12 15.91
C PHE A 168 23.82 -30.48 15.01
N THR A 169 23.62 -31.33 14.00
CA THR A 169 24.64 -31.67 13.00
C THR A 169 24.09 -31.41 11.60
N ILE A 170 24.92 -30.82 10.74
CA ILE A 170 24.71 -30.75 9.30
C ILE A 170 25.88 -31.40 8.58
N GLN A 171 25.62 -32.13 7.49
CA GLN A 171 26.64 -32.66 6.60
C GLN A 171 26.24 -32.52 5.13
N ASP A 172 27.07 -31.85 4.33
CA ASP A 172 27.00 -31.87 2.87
C ASP A 172 27.96 -32.92 2.28
N THR A 173 27.68 -33.32 1.04
CA THR A 173 28.56 -34.17 0.20
C THR A 173 29.30 -33.37 -0.87
N GLY A 174 29.55 -32.08 -0.64
CA GLY A 174 30.07 -31.13 -1.62
C GLY A 174 31.59 -31.20 -1.83
N VAL A 175 32.16 -30.08 -2.27
CA VAL A 175 33.58 -29.97 -2.64
C VAL A 175 34.54 -30.11 -1.44
N GLY A 176 34.05 -29.94 -0.21
CA GLY A 176 34.87 -29.92 1.00
C GLY A 176 35.81 -28.71 1.08
N MET A 177 36.79 -28.78 1.97
CA MET A 177 37.87 -27.79 2.13
C MET A 177 39.18 -28.50 2.49
N ASN A 178 40.30 -28.03 1.93
CA ASN A 178 41.64 -28.38 2.41
C ASN A 178 42.05 -27.52 3.63
N LYS A 179 43.26 -27.72 4.16
CA LYS A 179 43.74 -27.05 5.38
C LYS A 179 43.83 -25.53 5.21
N GLU A 180 44.37 -25.10 4.07
CA GLU A 180 44.54 -23.70 3.69
C GLU A 180 43.18 -23.01 3.54
N GLU A 181 42.20 -23.70 2.95
CA GLU A 181 40.81 -23.24 2.87
C GLU A 181 40.10 -23.18 4.22
N LEU A 182 40.34 -24.12 5.14
CA LEU A 182 39.78 -24.06 6.50
C LEU A 182 40.31 -22.84 7.26
N VAL A 183 41.63 -22.59 7.22
CA VAL A 183 42.25 -21.40 7.82
C VAL A 183 41.74 -20.11 7.15
N ALA A 184 41.66 -20.11 5.82
CA ALA A 184 41.22 -18.95 5.06
C ALA A 184 39.74 -18.62 5.27
N ASN A 185 38.84 -19.56 4.97
CA ASN A 185 37.41 -19.31 4.84
C ASN A 185 36.65 -19.38 6.17
N LEU A 186 37.13 -20.15 7.16
CA LEU A 186 36.52 -20.21 8.50
C LEU A 186 37.30 -19.37 9.52
N GLY A 187 38.61 -19.17 9.32
CA GLY A 187 39.45 -18.36 10.21
C GLY A 187 39.44 -16.85 9.93
N THR A 188 38.98 -16.40 8.75
CA THR A 188 38.97 -14.97 8.37
C THR A 188 37.55 -14.44 8.20
N ILE A 189 37.10 -13.59 9.12
CA ILE A 189 35.79 -12.93 9.05
C ILE A 189 35.69 -12.11 7.76
N ALA A 190 34.52 -12.14 7.11
CA ALA A 190 34.20 -11.49 5.83
C ALA A 190 34.98 -12.02 4.61
N ARG A 191 35.71 -13.14 4.73
CA ARG A 191 36.29 -13.85 3.58
C ARG A 191 35.28 -14.87 3.05
N SER A 192 34.95 -14.78 1.76
CA SER A 192 33.98 -15.67 1.11
C SER A 192 34.61 -16.45 -0.04
N GLY A 193 34.89 -17.74 0.18
CA GLY A 193 35.32 -18.66 -0.87
C GLY A 193 34.27 -18.84 -1.98
N SER A 194 32.98 -18.67 -1.66
CA SER A 194 31.90 -18.62 -2.66
C SER A 194 31.96 -17.38 -3.56
N LYS A 195 32.31 -16.22 -3.00
CA LYS A 195 32.51 -14.99 -3.78
C LYS A 195 33.74 -15.09 -4.69
N ALA A 196 34.87 -15.60 -4.17
CA ALA A 196 36.07 -15.83 -4.98
C ALA A 196 35.82 -16.83 -6.14
N PHE A 197 35.02 -17.87 -5.90
CA PHE A 197 34.59 -18.81 -6.94
C PHE A 197 33.72 -18.13 -8.01
N LEU A 198 32.74 -17.31 -7.62
CA LEU A 198 31.94 -16.52 -8.56
C LEU A 198 32.78 -15.55 -9.40
N ASP A 199 33.77 -14.90 -8.78
CA ASP A 199 34.63 -13.95 -9.48
C ASP A 199 35.59 -14.64 -10.47
N ALA A 200 35.96 -15.90 -10.22
CA ALA A 200 36.66 -16.74 -11.19
C ALA A 200 35.75 -17.25 -12.34
N LEU A 201 34.43 -17.27 -12.15
CA LEU A 201 33.44 -17.77 -13.12
C LEU A 201 32.82 -16.69 -14.03
N GLN A 202 33.31 -15.44 -14.02
CA GLN A 202 32.67 -14.32 -14.73
C GLN A 202 32.49 -14.50 -16.26
N ASN A 203 33.09 -15.53 -16.88
CA ASN A 203 32.90 -15.90 -18.29
C ASN A 203 31.86 -17.03 -18.53
N GLN A 204 31.17 -17.56 -17.50
CA GLN A 204 30.19 -18.65 -17.63
C GLN A 204 28.87 -18.32 -16.90
N ALA A 205 27.85 -17.93 -17.66
CA ALA A 205 26.62 -17.34 -17.11
C ALA A 205 25.78 -18.29 -16.24
N GLU A 206 25.63 -19.56 -16.62
CA GLU A 206 24.69 -20.49 -15.97
C GLU A 206 25.09 -20.96 -14.56
N ALA A 207 26.37 -20.82 -14.18
CA ALA A 207 26.89 -21.27 -12.88
C ALA A 207 26.96 -20.16 -11.82
N SER A 208 26.54 -18.93 -12.15
CA SER A 208 26.74 -17.73 -11.32
C SER A 208 25.50 -17.26 -10.53
N SER A 209 24.30 -17.69 -10.93
CA SER A 209 23.03 -17.35 -10.26
C SER A 209 22.66 -18.29 -9.11
N SER A 210 23.22 -19.50 -9.10
CA SER A 210 22.91 -20.56 -8.14
C SER A 210 23.62 -20.45 -6.78
N ILE A 211 24.78 -19.80 -6.73
CA ILE A 211 25.56 -19.59 -5.50
C ILE A 211 24.86 -18.56 -4.60
N ILE A 212 24.72 -18.89 -3.31
CA ILE A 212 24.01 -18.11 -2.30
C ILE A 212 25.00 -17.28 -1.46
N GLY A 213 26.21 -17.79 -1.18
CA GLY A 213 27.17 -17.19 -0.25
C GLY A 213 27.93 -15.97 -0.80
N GLN A 214 27.69 -14.80 -0.21
CA GLN A 214 28.32 -13.53 -0.63
C GLN A 214 29.28 -12.97 0.43
N PHE A 215 28.83 -12.83 1.68
CA PHE A 215 29.45 -11.92 2.65
C PHE A 215 30.57 -12.51 3.53
N GLY A 216 30.77 -13.83 3.57
CA GLY A 216 31.82 -14.44 4.40
C GLY A 216 31.60 -14.34 5.92
N VAL A 217 30.33 -14.22 6.37
CA VAL A 217 29.98 -14.20 7.81
C VAL A 217 29.00 -15.30 8.24
N GLY A 218 28.27 -15.92 7.31
CA GLY A 218 27.17 -16.85 7.61
C GLY A 218 27.55 -18.08 8.42
N PHE A 219 28.81 -18.55 8.36
CA PHE A 219 29.29 -19.63 9.21
C PHE A 219 29.25 -19.29 10.71
N TYR A 220 29.60 -18.05 11.09
CA TYR A 220 29.68 -17.65 12.50
C TYR A 220 28.30 -17.51 13.17
N SER A 221 27.21 -17.55 12.40
CA SER A 221 25.84 -17.68 12.93
C SER A 221 25.67 -18.89 13.87
N ALA A 222 26.49 -19.94 13.69
CA ALA A 222 26.59 -21.08 14.58
C ALA A 222 26.84 -20.69 16.06
N PHE A 223 27.64 -19.65 16.30
CA PHE A 223 27.96 -19.20 17.66
C PHE A 223 26.80 -18.45 18.36
N MET A 224 25.72 -18.11 17.66
CA MET A 224 24.47 -17.64 18.29
C MET A 224 23.81 -18.72 19.17
N VAL A 225 24.02 -20.00 18.80
CA VAL A 225 23.33 -21.16 19.37
C VAL A 225 24.23 -22.22 19.98
N ALA A 226 25.53 -22.20 19.69
CA ALA A 226 26.50 -23.19 20.17
C ALA A 226 27.60 -22.56 21.04
N ASP A 227 28.05 -23.31 22.05
CA ASP A 227 29.26 -23.00 22.85
C ASP A 227 30.52 -23.62 22.24
N LYS A 228 30.36 -24.63 21.37
CA LYS A 228 31.44 -25.23 20.61
C LYS A 228 30.98 -25.65 19.22
N VAL A 229 31.86 -25.45 18.24
CA VAL A 229 31.68 -25.89 16.86
C VAL A 229 32.85 -26.79 16.47
N ASP A 230 32.57 -28.06 16.18
CA ASP A 230 33.52 -28.97 15.52
C ASP A 230 33.16 -29.06 14.02
N VAL A 231 34.12 -28.81 13.14
CA VAL A 231 33.97 -29.00 11.68
C VAL A 231 34.90 -30.11 11.23
N TYR A 232 34.39 -31.05 10.43
CA TYR A 232 35.16 -32.11 9.79
C TYR A 232 35.00 -31.94 8.28
N SER A 233 36.08 -31.75 7.53
CA SER A 233 36.02 -31.52 6.08
C SER A 233 37.07 -32.34 5.35
N GLN A 234 36.71 -32.76 4.13
CA GLN A 234 37.54 -33.56 3.23
C GLN A 234 37.38 -32.96 1.84
N SER A 235 38.43 -32.31 1.33
CA SER A 235 38.49 -31.81 -0.04
C SER A 235 38.22 -32.94 -1.03
N ALA A 236 37.50 -32.63 -2.11
CA ALA A 236 37.32 -33.50 -3.28
C ALA A 236 38.55 -33.55 -4.21
N GLU A 237 39.66 -32.95 -3.81
CA GLU A 237 40.94 -33.03 -4.52
C GLU A 237 41.64 -34.39 -4.25
N PRO A 238 42.27 -35.02 -5.26
CA PRO A 238 42.97 -36.29 -5.08
C PRO A 238 44.04 -36.23 -3.98
N ASP A 239 44.14 -37.32 -3.21
CA ASP A 239 45.12 -37.53 -2.13
C ASP A 239 45.12 -36.48 -1.00
N ALA A 240 44.15 -35.56 -0.97
CA ALA A 240 43.98 -34.61 0.13
C ALA A 240 43.55 -35.36 1.42
N PRO A 241 44.20 -35.12 2.57
CA PRO A 241 43.78 -35.73 3.84
C PRO A 241 42.56 -35.02 4.44
N GLY A 242 41.85 -35.74 5.31
CA GLY A 242 40.73 -35.19 6.08
C GLY A 242 41.20 -34.34 7.24
N TYR A 243 40.44 -33.29 7.58
CA TYR A 243 40.76 -32.39 8.68
C TYR A 243 39.59 -32.21 9.65
N LYS A 244 39.96 -32.01 10.93
CA LYS A 244 39.08 -31.46 11.97
C LYS A 244 39.52 -30.03 12.30
N TRP A 245 38.58 -29.10 12.26
CA TRP A 245 38.67 -27.75 12.81
C TRP A 245 37.78 -27.67 14.08
N SER A 246 38.19 -26.90 15.10
CA SER A 246 37.48 -26.78 16.38
C SER A 246 37.61 -25.38 16.96
N SER A 247 36.51 -24.78 17.44
CA SER A 247 36.50 -23.49 18.14
C SER A 247 35.34 -23.37 19.14
N ASP A 248 35.54 -22.55 20.17
CA ASP A 248 34.56 -22.08 21.15
C ASP A 248 33.98 -20.68 20.79
N GLY A 249 34.52 -20.03 19.75
CA GLY A 249 34.15 -18.66 19.37
C GLY A 249 34.95 -17.56 20.08
N SER A 250 35.85 -17.88 21.03
CA SER A 250 36.61 -16.89 21.83
C SER A 250 37.74 -16.18 21.08
N GLY A 251 37.78 -16.28 19.74
CA GLY A 251 38.78 -15.68 18.87
C GLY A 251 40.00 -16.55 18.58
N VAL A 252 39.95 -17.86 18.86
CA VAL A 252 40.96 -18.85 18.46
C VAL A 252 40.29 -20.11 17.90
N PHE A 253 41.02 -20.88 17.11
CA PHE A 253 40.59 -22.19 16.61
C PHE A 253 41.79 -23.12 16.44
N GLU A 254 41.53 -24.42 16.47
CA GLU A 254 42.52 -25.48 16.30
C GLU A 254 42.22 -26.28 15.02
N ILE A 255 43.26 -26.78 14.33
CA ILE A 255 43.11 -27.71 13.21
C ILE A 255 44.04 -28.91 13.42
N ALA A 256 43.49 -30.12 13.30
CA ALA A 256 44.21 -31.38 13.30
C ALA A 256 43.81 -32.24 12.09
N GLU A 257 44.71 -33.11 11.63
CA GLU A 257 44.39 -34.14 10.63
C GLU A 257 43.46 -35.20 11.25
N ALA A 258 42.53 -35.73 10.45
CA ALA A 258 41.50 -36.66 10.92
C ALA A 258 41.21 -37.75 9.87
N SER A 259 41.26 -39.00 10.30
CA SER A 259 40.87 -40.15 9.48
C SER A 259 39.36 -40.41 9.54
N GLY A 260 38.82 -41.12 8.52
CA GLY A 260 37.40 -41.45 8.45
C GLY A 260 36.47 -40.27 8.11
N VAL A 261 37.01 -39.15 7.63
CA VAL A 261 36.21 -38.03 7.13
C VAL A 261 35.69 -38.36 5.73
N ARG A 262 34.37 -38.23 5.51
CA ARG A 262 33.73 -38.38 4.20
C ARG A 262 33.84 -37.06 3.43
N GLN A 263 34.04 -37.15 2.11
CA GLN A 263 34.00 -36.01 1.17
C GLN A 263 32.83 -35.04 1.45
N GLY A 264 33.11 -33.75 1.35
CA GLY A 264 32.21 -32.67 1.75
C GLY A 264 32.57 -32.12 3.12
N THR A 265 31.60 -31.56 3.83
CA THR A 265 31.80 -31.01 5.18
C THR A 265 30.71 -31.45 6.14
N LYS A 266 31.10 -31.83 7.37
CA LYS A 266 30.21 -32.08 8.51
C LYS A 266 30.49 -31.06 9.61
N ILE A 267 29.46 -30.35 10.05
CA ILE A 267 29.53 -29.37 11.14
C ILE A 267 28.68 -29.90 12.31
N VAL A 268 29.28 -30.01 13.48
CA VAL A 268 28.61 -30.40 14.74
C VAL A 268 28.57 -29.20 15.66
N LEU A 269 27.36 -28.77 16.01
CA LEU A 269 27.08 -27.71 16.96
C LEU A 269 26.75 -28.33 18.32
N HIS A 270 27.55 -28.01 19.33
CA HIS A 270 27.25 -28.33 20.73
C HIS A 270 26.41 -27.18 21.28
N LEU A 271 25.10 -27.37 21.37
CA LEU A 271 24.13 -26.30 21.61
C LEU A 271 24.20 -25.81 23.05
N LYS A 272 24.07 -24.49 23.20
CA LYS A 272 23.83 -23.81 24.47
C LYS A 272 22.55 -24.30 25.12
N ASP A 273 22.50 -24.24 26.45
CA ASP A 273 21.31 -24.62 27.21
C ASP A 273 20.08 -23.73 26.92
N ASP A 274 20.30 -22.47 26.52
CA ASP A 274 19.23 -21.57 26.03
C ASP A 274 18.76 -21.88 24.59
N CYS A 275 19.47 -22.76 23.87
CA CYS A 275 19.24 -23.06 22.44
C CYS A 275 18.89 -24.53 22.17
N ARG A 276 18.58 -25.32 23.21
CA ARG A 276 18.25 -26.76 23.09
C ARG A 276 17.06 -27.04 22.16
N GLU A 277 16.22 -26.05 21.85
CA GLU A 277 15.12 -26.18 20.87
C GLU A 277 15.59 -26.72 19.51
N PHE A 278 16.82 -26.37 19.08
CA PHE A 278 17.39 -26.82 17.80
C PHE A 278 17.93 -28.26 17.82
N SER A 279 17.74 -28.98 18.93
CA SER A 279 17.89 -30.44 19.01
C SER A 279 16.56 -31.21 18.92
N SER A 280 15.44 -30.52 18.64
CA SER A 280 14.15 -31.14 18.31
C SER A 280 13.97 -31.28 16.79
N GLU A 281 13.52 -32.45 16.32
CA GLU A 281 13.29 -32.72 14.90
C GLU A 281 12.22 -31.78 14.32
N ASP A 282 11.08 -31.62 15.00
CA ASP A 282 9.98 -30.80 14.50
C ASP A 282 10.38 -29.32 14.39
N ARG A 283 11.17 -28.82 15.35
CA ARG A 283 11.65 -27.43 15.35
C ARG A 283 12.65 -27.17 14.22
N VAL A 284 13.59 -28.09 13.97
CA VAL A 284 14.50 -27.98 12.82
C VAL A 284 13.73 -28.07 11.50
N LYS A 285 12.74 -28.96 11.42
CA LYS A 285 11.87 -29.12 10.25
C LYS A 285 11.08 -27.85 9.93
N GLU A 286 10.49 -27.18 10.92
CA GLU A 286 9.84 -25.86 10.74
C GLU A 286 10.78 -24.85 10.07
N VAL A 287 12.00 -24.70 10.58
CA VAL A 287 12.98 -23.72 10.09
C VAL A 287 13.46 -24.06 8.67
N VAL A 288 13.69 -25.35 8.38
CA VAL A 288 14.00 -25.82 7.01
C VAL A 288 12.84 -25.51 6.05
N THR A 289 11.59 -25.76 6.45
CA THR A 289 10.41 -25.45 5.64
C THR A 289 10.21 -23.93 5.47
N LYS A 290 10.53 -23.12 6.49
CA LYS A 290 10.44 -21.65 6.43
C LYS A 290 11.45 -21.05 5.43
N TYR A 291 12.73 -21.39 5.50
CA TYR A 291 13.77 -20.71 4.70
C TYR A 291 14.33 -21.47 3.51
N SER A 292 14.36 -22.81 3.56
CA SER A 292 15.20 -23.65 2.71
C SER A 292 14.45 -24.71 1.90
N ASN A 293 13.12 -24.71 1.93
CA ASN A 293 12.28 -25.69 1.22
C ASN A 293 12.49 -25.72 -0.31
N PHE A 294 13.05 -24.65 -0.88
CA PHE A 294 13.30 -24.49 -2.32
C PHE A 294 14.79 -24.57 -2.72
N VAL A 295 15.67 -24.97 -1.80
CA VAL A 295 17.08 -25.27 -2.08
C VAL A 295 17.19 -26.40 -3.11
N SER A 296 18.12 -26.27 -4.05
CA SER A 296 18.22 -27.11 -5.26
C SER A 296 18.60 -28.58 -5.01
N PHE A 297 19.17 -28.90 -3.84
CA PHE A 297 19.67 -30.23 -3.49
C PHE A 297 18.78 -30.90 -2.44
N PRO A 298 18.64 -32.24 -2.43
CA PRO A 298 17.88 -32.95 -1.40
C PRO A 298 18.39 -32.66 0.02
N ILE A 299 17.48 -32.30 0.91
CA ILE A 299 17.69 -32.12 2.34
C ILE A 299 17.03 -33.29 3.07
N PHE A 300 17.81 -34.03 3.86
CA PHE A 300 17.34 -35.08 4.76
C PHE A 300 17.45 -34.60 6.21
N LEU A 301 16.47 -34.90 7.05
CA LEU A 301 16.49 -34.70 8.50
C LEU A 301 16.23 -36.03 9.18
N ASN A 302 17.17 -36.49 10.01
CA ASN A 302 17.12 -37.80 10.68
C ASN A 302 16.82 -38.96 9.69
N GLY A 303 17.38 -38.88 8.48
CA GLY A 303 17.17 -39.84 7.38
C GLY A 303 15.88 -39.64 6.55
N ARG A 304 15.02 -38.67 6.88
CA ARG A 304 13.76 -38.38 6.19
C ARG A 304 13.93 -37.18 5.24
N ARG A 305 13.64 -37.33 3.95
CA ARG A 305 13.71 -36.21 2.99
C ARG A 305 12.64 -35.15 3.32
N LEU A 306 13.04 -33.87 3.34
CA LEU A 306 12.17 -32.74 3.64
C LEU A 306 11.71 -31.96 2.40
N ASN A 307 12.65 -31.49 1.55
CA ASN A 307 12.30 -30.63 0.42
C ASN A 307 11.73 -31.44 -0.76
N THR A 308 10.44 -31.20 -1.02
CA THR A 308 9.63 -31.87 -2.05
C THR A 308 8.99 -30.89 -3.03
N LEU A 309 8.94 -29.59 -2.72
CA LEU A 309 8.35 -28.57 -3.59
C LEU A 309 9.38 -27.96 -4.54
N GLN A 310 8.94 -27.68 -5.77
CA GLN A 310 9.74 -26.98 -6.77
C GLN A 310 9.52 -25.46 -6.68
N ALA A 311 10.56 -24.69 -6.98
CA ALA A 311 10.50 -23.22 -7.04
C ALA A 311 9.76 -22.74 -8.30
N LEU A 312 8.43 -22.92 -8.34
CA LEU A 312 7.61 -22.75 -9.54
C LEU A 312 7.79 -21.39 -10.24
N TRP A 313 8.07 -20.32 -9.48
CA TRP A 313 8.28 -18.98 -10.04
C TRP A 313 9.50 -18.87 -10.98
N MET A 314 10.50 -19.73 -10.79
CA MET A 314 11.70 -19.80 -11.63
C MET A 314 11.46 -20.59 -12.93
N MET A 315 10.51 -21.52 -12.93
CA MET A 315 10.20 -22.42 -14.03
C MET A 315 9.51 -21.70 -15.21
N GLU A 316 9.42 -22.37 -16.35
CA GLU A 316 8.67 -21.88 -17.51
C GLU A 316 7.15 -21.93 -17.26
N PRO A 317 6.40 -20.83 -17.42
CA PRO A 317 4.96 -20.80 -17.08
C PRO A 317 4.09 -21.79 -17.85
N LYS A 318 4.55 -22.21 -19.04
CA LYS A 318 3.88 -23.21 -19.90
C LYS A 318 4.03 -24.65 -19.43
N ASP A 319 5.01 -24.92 -18.57
CA ASP A 319 5.37 -26.28 -18.11
C ASP A 319 4.81 -26.55 -16.69
N ILE A 320 3.89 -25.70 -16.22
CA ILE A 320 3.22 -25.78 -14.92
C ILE A 320 1.72 -25.99 -15.15
N SER A 321 1.18 -27.09 -14.62
CA SER A 321 -0.25 -27.38 -14.66
C SER A 321 -1.05 -26.52 -13.68
N GLU A 322 -2.37 -26.38 -13.93
CA GLU A 322 -3.28 -25.72 -12.99
C GLU A 322 -3.24 -26.37 -11.59
N TRP A 323 -3.11 -27.69 -11.51
CA TRP A 323 -2.99 -28.40 -10.24
C TRP A 323 -1.70 -28.06 -9.47
N GLN A 324 -0.56 -27.95 -10.15
CA GLN A 324 0.68 -27.46 -9.51
C GLN A 324 0.51 -26.02 -8.99
N HIS A 325 -0.23 -25.18 -9.71
CA HIS A 325 -0.60 -23.85 -9.22
C HIS A 325 -1.56 -23.90 -8.02
N GLU A 326 -2.52 -24.83 -7.95
CA GLU A 326 -3.38 -25.01 -6.78
C GLU A 326 -2.58 -25.41 -5.52
N GLU A 327 -1.76 -26.46 -5.60
CA GLU A 327 -0.99 -26.91 -4.42
C GLU A 327 0.04 -25.87 -3.96
N PHE A 328 0.71 -25.20 -4.91
CA PHE A 328 1.64 -24.12 -4.58
C PHE A 328 0.91 -22.89 -4.01
N TYR A 329 -0.28 -22.56 -4.51
CA TYR A 329 -1.14 -21.53 -3.92
C TYR A 329 -1.47 -21.87 -2.47
N ARG A 330 -1.96 -23.09 -2.17
CA ARG A 330 -2.28 -23.53 -0.80
C ARG A 330 -1.08 -23.43 0.12
N TYR A 331 0.10 -23.82 -0.36
CA TYR A 331 1.36 -23.67 0.37
C TYR A 331 1.70 -22.20 0.70
N VAL A 332 1.80 -21.30 -0.30
CA VAL A 332 2.23 -19.91 -0.06
C VAL A 332 1.17 -19.05 0.63
N ALA A 333 -0.12 -19.35 0.44
CA ALA A 333 -1.23 -18.63 1.05
C ALA A 333 -1.64 -19.17 2.42
N GLN A 334 -1.14 -20.36 2.82
CA GLN A 334 -1.65 -21.16 3.94
C GLN A 334 -3.17 -21.38 3.85
N ALA A 335 -3.64 -21.68 2.63
CA ALA A 335 -5.05 -21.70 2.26
C ALA A 335 -5.54 -23.12 1.93
N HIS A 336 -6.87 -23.28 1.89
CA HIS A 336 -7.55 -24.54 1.59
C HIS A 336 -8.41 -24.49 0.32
N ASP A 337 -8.62 -23.30 -0.25
CA ASP A 337 -9.30 -23.11 -1.54
C ASP A 337 -8.31 -23.27 -2.71
N LYS A 338 -8.56 -22.58 -3.82
CA LYS A 338 -7.76 -22.56 -5.04
C LYS A 338 -7.72 -21.14 -5.63
N PRO A 339 -6.78 -20.80 -6.51
CA PRO A 339 -6.76 -19.46 -7.11
C PRO A 339 -7.83 -19.31 -8.19
N ARG A 340 -8.68 -18.28 -8.12
CA ARG A 340 -9.57 -17.91 -9.24
C ARG A 340 -8.79 -17.33 -10.43
N TYR A 341 -7.64 -16.71 -10.16
CA TYR A 341 -6.72 -16.16 -11.15
C TYR A 341 -5.26 -16.39 -10.75
N THR A 342 -4.42 -16.70 -11.73
CA THR A 342 -2.97 -16.89 -11.59
C THR A 342 -2.23 -15.97 -12.56
N LEU A 343 -1.26 -15.21 -12.04
CA LEU A 343 -0.31 -14.39 -12.79
C LEU A 343 1.10 -14.87 -12.51
N HIS A 344 1.64 -15.75 -13.35
CA HIS A 344 3.08 -16.00 -13.41
C HIS A 344 3.72 -14.92 -14.28
N TYR A 345 4.67 -14.17 -13.71
CA TYR A 345 5.37 -13.08 -14.38
C TYR A 345 6.89 -13.24 -14.24
N ARG A 346 7.57 -13.14 -15.38
CA ARG A 346 9.03 -13.20 -15.52
C ARG A 346 9.47 -12.02 -16.40
N ALA A 347 10.52 -11.33 -16.00
CA ALA A 347 11.14 -10.25 -16.75
C ALA A 347 12.62 -10.12 -16.37
N ASP A 348 13.45 -9.61 -17.29
CA ASP A 348 14.88 -9.36 -17.06
C ASP A 348 15.24 -7.87 -17.23
N ALA A 349 14.25 -7.05 -17.61
CA ALA A 349 14.35 -5.61 -17.68
C ALA A 349 12.97 -4.99 -17.33
N PRO A 350 12.92 -3.83 -16.65
CA PRO A 350 14.04 -3.01 -16.17
C PRO A 350 14.64 -3.50 -14.83
N LEU A 351 14.21 -4.67 -14.36
CA LEU A 351 14.77 -5.45 -13.25
C LEU A 351 14.60 -6.95 -13.58
N ASN A 352 15.46 -7.81 -13.03
CA ASN A 352 15.22 -9.24 -12.91
C ASN A 352 14.04 -9.50 -11.96
N ILE A 353 12.98 -10.13 -12.46
CA ILE A 353 11.77 -10.48 -11.70
C ILE A 353 11.38 -11.92 -12.06
N ARG A 354 11.10 -12.72 -11.04
CA ARG A 354 10.50 -14.06 -11.14
C ARG A 354 9.41 -14.15 -10.07
N SER A 355 8.13 -14.11 -10.46
CA SER A 355 7.03 -13.97 -9.51
C SER A 355 5.78 -14.74 -9.93
N ILE A 356 5.01 -15.20 -8.95
CA ILE A 356 3.66 -15.74 -9.15
C ILE A 356 2.72 -15.07 -8.15
N PHE A 357 1.64 -14.47 -8.66
CA PHE A 357 0.55 -13.91 -7.86
C PHE A 357 -0.75 -14.67 -8.09
N TYR A 358 -1.54 -14.78 -7.04
CA TYR A 358 -2.83 -15.47 -7.00
C TYR A 358 -3.91 -14.57 -6.42
N VAL A 359 -5.10 -14.64 -7.01
CA VAL A 359 -6.34 -14.16 -6.41
C VAL A 359 -7.08 -15.39 -5.86
N PRO A 360 -7.40 -15.48 -4.55
CA PRO A 360 -8.20 -16.56 -3.98
C PRO A 360 -9.56 -16.76 -4.67
N GLU A 361 -10.12 -17.96 -4.61
CA GLU A 361 -11.52 -18.21 -4.99
C GLU A 361 -12.47 -17.78 -3.85
N MET A 362 -12.04 -17.89 -2.59
CA MET A 362 -12.78 -17.33 -1.45
C MET A 362 -12.88 -15.80 -1.48
N LYS A 363 -14.05 -15.26 -1.11
CA LYS A 363 -14.23 -13.82 -0.88
C LYS A 363 -13.33 -13.32 0.27
N PRO A 364 -12.83 -12.07 0.22
CA PRO A 364 -12.04 -11.51 1.32
C PRO A 364 -12.89 -11.35 2.59
N SER A 365 -12.36 -11.81 3.72
CA SER A 365 -12.95 -11.60 5.05
C SER A 365 -12.87 -10.11 5.43
N MET A 366 -14.02 -9.47 5.66
CA MET A 366 -14.07 -8.05 6.07
C MET A 366 -13.36 -7.78 7.42
N PHE A 367 -13.25 -8.80 8.28
CA PHE A 367 -12.44 -8.74 9.49
C PHE A 367 -10.94 -8.64 9.19
N ASP A 368 -10.44 -9.41 8.22
CA ASP A 368 -9.02 -9.37 7.86
C ASP A 368 -8.67 -8.16 6.98
N VAL A 369 -9.64 -7.64 6.22
CA VAL A 369 -9.54 -6.35 5.50
C VAL A 369 -9.33 -5.19 6.49
N SER A 370 -10.11 -5.15 7.58
CA SER A 370 -10.06 -4.10 8.61
C SER A 370 -8.88 -4.24 9.59
N ARG A 371 -8.29 -5.43 9.72
CA ARG A 371 -7.07 -5.67 10.52
C ARG A 371 -5.77 -5.25 9.83
N GLU A 372 -5.81 -4.82 8.57
CA GLU A 372 -4.65 -4.41 7.77
C GLU A 372 -3.44 -5.35 7.90
N MET A 373 -3.64 -6.66 7.66
CA MET A 373 -2.66 -7.73 7.98
C MET A 373 -1.34 -7.76 7.16
N GLY A 374 -0.95 -6.62 6.58
CA GLY A 374 0.26 -6.43 5.78
C GLY A 374 0.13 -6.97 4.35
N SER A 375 1.26 -7.09 3.67
CA SER A 375 1.37 -7.91 2.46
C SER A 375 1.24 -9.39 2.81
N SER A 376 0.82 -10.18 1.83
CA SER A 376 0.72 -11.64 1.90
C SER A 376 1.44 -12.32 0.72
N VAL A 377 2.45 -11.61 0.21
CA VAL A 377 3.43 -12.11 -0.75
C VAL A 377 4.76 -12.30 -0.02
N ALA A 378 5.34 -13.49 -0.16
CA ALA A 378 6.67 -13.79 0.34
C ALA A 378 7.75 -13.30 -0.65
N LEU A 379 8.86 -12.82 -0.11
CA LEU A 379 10.01 -12.35 -0.89
C LEU A 379 11.20 -13.28 -0.71
N TYR A 380 11.73 -13.74 -1.83
CA TYR A 380 12.89 -14.60 -1.95
C TYR A 380 14.03 -13.87 -2.69
N SER A 381 15.24 -14.38 -2.53
CA SER A 381 16.35 -14.11 -3.43
C SER A 381 17.13 -15.41 -3.62
N ARG A 382 17.37 -15.81 -4.88
CA ARG A 382 18.08 -17.06 -5.22
C ARG A 382 17.47 -18.30 -4.53
N LYS A 383 16.13 -18.38 -4.52
CA LYS A 383 15.32 -19.43 -3.85
C LYS A 383 15.42 -19.50 -2.31
N VAL A 384 16.13 -18.59 -1.64
CA VAL A 384 16.14 -18.49 -0.17
C VAL A 384 15.14 -17.43 0.29
N LEU A 385 14.34 -17.73 1.32
CA LEU A 385 13.38 -16.77 1.87
C LEU A 385 14.12 -15.60 2.55
N ILE A 386 13.73 -14.38 2.19
CA ILE A 386 14.19 -13.14 2.82
C ILE A 386 13.11 -12.62 3.80
N GLN A 387 11.85 -12.57 3.36
CA GLN A 387 10.72 -12.12 4.20
C GLN A 387 9.44 -12.91 3.89
N THR A 388 8.75 -13.39 4.93
CA THR A 388 7.44 -14.09 4.81
C THR A 388 6.31 -13.17 4.33
N LYS A 389 6.38 -11.87 4.63
CA LYS A 389 5.37 -10.86 4.32
C LYS A 389 6.04 -9.55 3.92
N ALA A 390 6.48 -9.44 2.67
CA ALA A 390 7.16 -8.24 2.19
C ALA A 390 6.15 -7.13 1.91
N THR A 391 5.94 -6.24 2.89
CA THR A 391 4.96 -5.14 2.85
C THR A 391 5.18 -4.18 1.69
N ASP A 392 6.43 -3.92 1.34
CA ASP A 392 6.80 -2.76 0.52
C ASP A 392 6.87 -3.08 -0.98
N ILE A 393 6.82 -4.37 -1.33
CA ILE A 393 6.94 -4.93 -2.69
C ILE A 393 5.64 -4.76 -3.50
N LEU A 394 4.48 -4.61 -2.84
CA LEU A 394 3.20 -4.31 -3.47
C LEU A 394 2.57 -3.06 -2.81
N PRO A 395 1.78 -2.26 -3.55
CA PRO A 395 1.00 -1.19 -2.96
C PRO A 395 -0.08 -1.79 -2.02
N LYS A 396 -0.43 -1.06 -0.94
CA LYS A 396 -1.38 -1.53 0.09
C LYS A 396 -2.72 -2.03 -0.48
N TRP A 397 -3.19 -1.46 -1.59
CA TRP A 397 -4.42 -1.90 -2.26
C TRP A 397 -4.32 -3.28 -2.91
N LEU A 398 -3.12 -3.76 -3.28
CA LEU A 398 -2.90 -5.11 -3.82
C LEU A 398 -2.66 -6.19 -2.74
N ARG A 399 -2.86 -5.89 -1.44
CA ARG A 399 -2.65 -6.84 -0.32
C ARG A 399 -3.53 -8.11 -0.36
N PHE A 400 -4.55 -8.12 -1.22
CA PHE A 400 -5.38 -9.31 -1.48
C PHE A 400 -4.66 -10.38 -2.30
N LEU A 401 -3.61 -10.03 -3.05
CA LEU A 401 -2.79 -10.99 -3.78
C LEU A 401 -1.98 -11.86 -2.81
N ARG A 402 -2.07 -13.17 -2.98
CA ARG A 402 -1.16 -14.16 -2.37
C ARG A 402 -0.06 -14.50 -3.36
N GLY A 403 1.11 -14.95 -2.91
CA GLY A 403 2.12 -15.43 -3.84
C GLY A 403 3.57 -15.22 -3.41
N VAL A 404 4.44 -15.13 -4.42
CA VAL A 404 5.89 -15.06 -4.28
C VAL A 404 6.50 -14.08 -5.27
N VAL A 405 7.53 -13.35 -4.83
CA VAL A 405 8.45 -12.57 -5.67
C VAL A 405 9.87 -13.02 -5.36
N ASP A 406 10.67 -13.23 -6.40
CA ASP A 406 12.11 -13.41 -6.36
C ASP A 406 12.74 -12.45 -7.38
N SER A 407 13.90 -11.91 -7.05
CA SER A 407 14.61 -10.89 -7.82
C SER A 407 16.07 -10.88 -7.40
N GLU A 408 16.96 -11.12 -8.37
CA GLU A 408 18.41 -11.12 -8.12
C GLU A 408 18.99 -9.70 -7.97
N ASP A 409 18.24 -8.66 -8.37
CA ASP A 409 18.66 -7.26 -8.32
C ASP A 409 18.47 -6.59 -6.95
N ILE A 410 17.82 -7.25 -5.98
CA ILE A 410 17.54 -6.66 -4.66
C ILE A 410 18.78 -6.79 -3.75
N PRO A 411 19.41 -5.68 -3.33
CA PRO A 411 20.52 -5.75 -2.38
C PRO A 411 20.03 -6.15 -0.99
N LEU A 412 20.53 -7.30 -0.51
CA LEU A 412 20.26 -7.84 0.81
C LEU A 412 21.19 -7.22 1.85
N ASN A 413 20.68 -6.92 3.03
CA ASN A 413 21.53 -6.56 4.16
C ASN A 413 22.39 -7.76 4.63
N LEU A 414 23.38 -7.48 5.48
CA LEU A 414 24.32 -8.49 5.99
C LEU A 414 23.64 -9.65 6.74
N SER A 415 22.45 -9.43 7.34
CA SER A 415 21.65 -10.48 8.01
C SER A 415 20.69 -11.23 7.08
N ARG A 416 20.48 -10.75 5.85
CA ARG A 416 19.56 -11.30 4.84
C ARG A 416 18.09 -11.36 5.31
N GLU A 417 17.67 -10.32 6.02
CA GLU A 417 16.32 -10.15 6.59
C GLU A 417 15.70 -8.80 6.20
N LEU A 418 16.54 -7.79 5.90
CA LEU A 418 16.14 -6.42 5.57
C LEU A 418 16.61 -6.03 4.16
N LEU A 419 15.78 -5.25 3.49
CA LEU A 419 15.99 -4.77 2.13
C LEU A 419 16.68 -3.40 2.19
N GLN A 420 17.77 -3.19 1.44
CA GLN A 420 18.59 -1.98 1.61
C GLN A 420 18.11 -0.78 0.78
N GLU A 421 17.61 -0.99 -0.43
CA GLU A 421 17.34 0.09 -1.38
C GLU A 421 15.84 0.37 -1.62
N SER A 422 15.31 1.37 -0.88
CA SER A 422 13.94 1.90 -1.06
C SER A 422 13.62 2.32 -2.50
N THR A 423 14.62 2.79 -3.25
CA THR A 423 14.56 3.15 -4.68
C THR A 423 14.24 1.96 -5.57
N LEU A 424 14.99 0.87 -5.45
CA LEU A 424 14.76 -0.36 -6.23
C LEU A 424 13.47 -1.05 -5.82
N ILE A 425 13.14 -1.06 -4.52
CA ILE A 425 11.87 -1.58 -4.00
C ILE A 425 10.68 -0.80 -4.57
N ARG A 426 10.74 0.54 -4.61
CA ARG A 426 9.72 1.36 -5.28
C ARG A 426 9.61 1.02 -6.77
N LYS A 427 10.73 0.98 -7.51
CA LYS A 427 10.74 0.64 -8.94
C LYS A 427 10.13 -0.73 -9.21
N LEU A 428 10.44 -1.73 -8.38
CA LEU A 428 9.86 -3.07 -8.43
C LEU A 428 8.35 -3.04 -8.17
N ARG A 429 7.91 -2.40 -7.08
CA ARG A 429 6.49 -2.24 -6.74
C ARG A 429 5.70 -1.57 -7.85
N ASP A 430 6.24 -0.53 -8.44
CA ASP A 430 5.57 0.25 -9.49
C ASP A 430 5.45 -0.58 -10.79
N VAL A 431 6.48 -1.38 -11.14
CA VAL A 431 6.42 -2.37 -12.24
C VAL A 431 5.40 -3.48 -11.96
N LEU A 432 5.39 -4.04 -10.75
CA LEU A 432 4.45 -5.10 -10.35
C LEU A 432 3.00 -4.60 -10.36
N GLN A 433 2.74 -3.40 -9.85
CA GLN A 433 1.42 -2.77 -9.90
C GLN A 433 0.92 -2.64 -11.36
N GLN A 434 1.75 -2.09 -12.25
CA GLN A 434 1.39 -1.95 -13.67
C GLN A 434 1.16 -3.31 -14.34
N ARG A 435 1.98 -4.32 -14.02
CA ARG A 435 1.80 -5.68 -14.55
C ARG A 435 0.50 -6.33 -14.10
N VAL A 436 0.11 -6.14 -12.84
CA VAL A 436 -1.15 -6.63 -12.25
C VAL A 436 -2.37 -5.92 -12.84
N ILE A 437 -2.35 -4.58 -12.93
CA ILE A 437 -3.43 -3.81 -13.57
C ILE A 437 -3.64 -4.31 -15.00
N ARG A 438 -2.57 -4.44 -15.79
CA ARG A 438 -2.64 -5.01 -17.14
C ARG A 438 -3.20 -6.43 -17.16
N PHE A 439 -2.75 -7.31 -16.26
CA PHE A 439 -3.26 -8.68 -16.18
C PHE A 439 -4.77 -8.73 -15.89
N LEU A 440 -5.27 -7.91 -14.98
CA LEU A 440 -6.70 -7.83 -14.64
C LEU A 440 -7.53 -7.24 -15.78
N LEU A 441 -7.01 -6.24 -16.50
CA LEU A 441 -7.62 -5.75 -17.75
C LEU A 441 -7.66 -6.82 -18.84
N ASP A 442 -6.61 -7.63 -18.96
CA ASP A 442 -6.57 -8.77 -19.88
C ASP A 442 -7.60 -9.86 -19.46
N GLN A 443 -7.83 -10.08 -18.15
CA GLN A 443 -8.88 -11.01 -17.69
C GLN A 443 -10.27 -10.49 -18.02
N SER A 444 -10.54 -9.20 -17.78
CA SER A 444 -11.83 -8.57 -18.10
C SER A 444 -12.21 -8.63 -19.58
N LYS A 445 -11.23 -8.80 -20.48
CA LYS A 445 -11.46 -8.97 -21.93
C LYS A 445 -11.64 -10.44 -22.34
N LYS A 446 -11.07 -11.37 -21.58
CA LYS A 446 -11.16 -12.83 -21.82
C LYS A 446 -12.46 -13.42 -21.29
N ASP A 447 -12.88 -13.00 -20.10
CA ASP A 447 -14.03 -13.54 -19.37
C ASP A 447 -14.66 -12.42 -18.52
N PRO A 448 -15.59 -11.64 -19.11
CA PRO A 448 -16.25 -10.54 -18.41
C PRO A 448 -17.10 -11.00 -17.22
N GLU A 449 -17.72 -12.18 -17.27
CA GLU A 449 -18.59 -12.69 -16.19
C GLU A 449 -17.81 -13.18 -14.96
N LYS A 450 -16.63 -13.77 -15.18
CA LYS A 450 -15.68 -14.07 -14.10
C LYS A 450 -15.02 -12.81 -13.56
N TYR A 451 -14.78 -11.81 -14.42
CA TYR A 451 -14.26 -10.51 -13.98
C TYR A 451 -15.28 -9.73 -13.15
N ALA A 452 -16.57 -9.74 -13.52
CA ALA A 452 -17.64 -9.14 -12.72
C ALA A 452 -17.65 -9.73 -11.30
N ARG A 453 -17.70 -11.07 -11.17
CA ARG A 453 -17.61 -11.76 -9.87
C ARG A 453 -16.32 -11.48 -9.09
N PHE A 454 -15.22 -11.12 -9.76
CA PHE A 454 -14.01 -10.63 -9.11
C PHE A 454 -14.12 -9.16 -8.68
N PHE A 455 -14.77 -8.30 -9.46
CA PHE A 455 -15.02 -6.91 -9.13
C PHE A 455 -16.00 -6.76 -7.96
N ASP A 456 -17.03 -7.60 -7.89
CA ASP A 456 -17.96 -7.66 -6.76
C ASP A 456 -17.23 -8.02 -5.45
N ASP A 457 -16.27 -8.95 -5.52
CA ASP A 457 -15.54 -9.45 -4.35
C ASP A 457 -14.34 -8.59 -3.93
N TYR A 458 -13.66 -7.95 -4.87
CA TYR A 458 -12.39 -7.24 -4.64
C TYR A 458 -12.40 -5.76 -5.08
N GLY A 459 -13.50 -5.24 -5.62
CA GLY A 459 -13.61 -3.85 -6.07
C GLY A 459 -13.37 -2.82 -4.95
N LEU A 460 -13.63 -3.20 -3.69
CA LEU A 460 -13.29 -2.40 -2.51
C LEU A 460 -11.81 -2.00 -2.46
N PHE A 461 -10.90 -2.88 -2.91
CA PHE A 461 -9.47 -2.60 -2.94
C PHE A 461 -9.10 -1.59 -4.03
N MET A 462 -9.75 -1.65 -5.19
CA MET A 462 -9.54 -0.68 -6.27
C MET A 462 -9.99 0.72 -5.83
N ARG A 463 -11.14 0.79 -5.15
CA ARG A 463 -11.68 2.01 -4.52
C ARG A 463 -10.72 2.57 -3.47
N GLU A 464 -10.21 1.73 -2.56
CA GLU A 464 -9.18 2.11 -1.57
C GLU A 464 -7.92 2.67 -2.26
N GLY A 465 -7.42 2.01 -3.31
CA GLY A 465 -6.25 2.46 -4.06
C GLY A 465 -6.43 3.84 -4.69
N ILE A 466 -7.58 4.09 -5.32
CA ILE A 466 -7.91 5.39 -5.94
C ILE A 466 -8.08 6.49 -4.89
N VAL A 467 -8.71 6.19 -3.75
CA VAL A 467 -8.91 7.16 -2.66
C VAL A 467 -7.58 7.51 -1.98
N THR A 468 -6.76 6.52 -1.65
CA THR A 468 -5.52 6.69 -0.86
C THR A 468 -4.30 7.14 -1.66
N THR A 469 -4.25 6.90 -2.97
CA THR A 469 -3.12 7.32 -3.82
C THR A 469 -3.19 8.82 -4.13
N ALA A 470 -2.05 9.51 -4.07
CA ALA A 470 -1.95 10.93 -4.44
C ALA A 470 -1.69 11.16 -5.94
N GLU A 471 -0.93 10.28 -6.60
CA GLU A 471 -0.53 10.43 -8.01
C GLU A 471 -1.71 10.18 -8.97
N GLN A 472 -2.13 11.20 -9.73
CA GLN A 472 -3.31 11.15 -10.62
C GLN A 472 -3.22 10.06 -11.69
N SER A 473 -2.04 9.86 -12.28
CA SER A 473 -1.78 8.79 -13.25
C SER A 473 -2.10 7.41 -12.68
N VAL A 474 -1.69 7.15 -11.43
CA VAL A 474 -1.94 5.87 -10.74
C VAL A 474 -3.41 5.73 -10.38
N LYS A 475 -4.10 6.80 -9.97
CA LYS A 475 -5.57 6.79 -9.80
C LYS A 475 -6.26 6.36 -11.09
N GLU A 476 -5.89 6.94 -12.23
CA GLU A 476 -6.46 6.62 -13.54
C GLU A 476 -6.09 5.22 -14.03
N ASP A 477 -4.88 4.72 -13.73
CA ASP A 477 -4.49 3.33 -14.03
C ASP A 477 -5.35 2.31 -13.26
N ILE A 478 -5.60 2.54 -11.97
CA ILE A 478 -6.49 1.70 -11.15
C ILE A 478 -7.95 1.87 -11.62
N ALA A 479 -8.37 3.08 -11.99
CA ALA A 479 -9.74 3.37 -12.44
C ALA A 479 -10.17 2.58 -13.69
N LYS A 480 -9.22 2.16 -14.54
CA LYS A 480 -9.46 1.27 -15.70
C LYS A 480 -10.06 -0.09 -15.27
N LEU A 481 -9.85 -0.51 -14.02
CA LEU A 481 -10.38 -1.75 -13.45
C LEU A 481 -11.84 -1.63 -12.98
N LEU A 482 -12.35 -0.41 -12.75
CA LEU A 482 -13.72 -0.19 -12.26
C LEU A 482 -14.78 -0.55 -13.33
N ARG A 483 -15.89 -1.12 -12.89
CA ARG A 483 -17.05 -1.43 -13.74
C ARG A 483 -18.30 -0.72 -13.22
N PHE A 484 -19.12 -0.29 -14.17
CA PHE A 484 -20.36 0.46 -13.97
C PHE A 484 -21.40 -0.04 -14.97
N GLU A 485 -22.68 0.28 -14.76
CA GLU A 485 -23.64 0.25 -15.86
C GLU A 485 -23.69 1.61 -16.58
N SER A 486 -24.51 1.74 -17.62
CA SER A 486 -24.66 2.98 -18.39
C SER A 486 -26.09 3.16 -18.90
N SER A 487 -26.54 4.41 -18.96
CA SER A 487 -27.80 4.81 -19.59
C SER A 487 -27.89 4.48 -21.08
N ALA A 488 -26.74 4.35 -21.76
CA ALA A 488 -26.65 4.00 -23.17
C ALA A 488 -26.60 2.48 -23.43
N LEU A 489 -26.66 1.65 -22.37
CA LEU A 489 -26.56 0.19 -22.44
C LEU A 489 -27.75 -0.50 -21.75
N PRO A 490 -28.10 -1.74 -22.14
CA PRO A 490 -29.07 -2.57 -21.44
C PRO A 490 -28.77 -2.75 -19.94
N ALA A 491 -29.82 -2.96 -19.15
CA ALA A 491 -29.69 -3.32 -17.74
C ALA A 491 -28.83 -4.58 -17.54
N GLY A 492 -27.96 -4.58 -16.54
CA GLY A 492 -27.00 -5.65 -16.26
C GLY A 492 -25.73 -5.62 -17.12
N GLN A 493 -25.67 -4.82 -18.20
CA GLN A 493 -24.47 -4.76 -19.05
C GLN A 493 -23.42 -3.81 -18.46
N GLN A 494 -22.35 -4.38 -17.91
CA GLN A 494 -21.21 -3.60 -17.40
C GLN A 494 -20.40 -2.92 -18.53
N THR A 495 -19.83 -1.77 -18.20
CA THR A 495 -18.91 -0.95 -19.02
C THR A 495 -17.82 -0.33 -18.12
N SER A 496 -16.74 0.15 -18.74
CA SER A 496 -15.64 0.89 -18.09
C SER A 496 -15.60 2.36 -18.51
N LEU A 497 -14.80 3.17 -17.80
CA LEU A 497 -14.50 4.56 -18.15
C LEU A 497 -13.85 4.71 -19.54
N MET A 498 -13.07 3.73 -19.98
CA MET A 498 -12.45 3.73 -21.32
C MET A 498 -13.50 3.58 -22.42
N GLU A 499 -14.53 2.77 -22.19
CA GLU A 499 -15.59 2.51 -23.15
C GLU A 499 -16.64 3.65 -23.19
N TYR A 500 -16.91 4.29 -22.05
CA TYR A 500 -17.61 5.58 -22.05
C TYR A 500 -16.81 6.62 -22.86
N ALA A 501 -15.51 6.75 -22.58
CA ALA A 501 -14.65 7.72 -23.26
C ALA A 501 -14.54 7.51 -24.78
N SER A 502 -14.72 6.27 -25.27
CA SER A 502 -14.78 5.98 -26.71
C SER A 502 -16.14 6.26 -27.37
N ARG A 503 -17.22 6.34 -26.58
CA ARG A 503 -18.58 6.75 -27.04
C ARG A 503 -18.82 8.26 -26.96
N MET A 504 -17.94 9.02 -26.30
CA MET A 504 -18.03 10.48 -26.19
C MET A 504 -18.00 11.18 -27.55
N LYS A 505 -19.02 12.00 -27.81
CA LYS A 505 -19.13 12.81 -29.04
C LYS A 505 -18.03 13.88 -29.07
N ALA A 506 -17.54 14.20 -30.27
CA ALA A 506 -16.53 15.23 -30.46
C ALA A 506 -16.98 16.57 -29.84
N GLY A 507 -16.07 17.22 -29.09
CA GLY A 507 -16.36 18.46 -28.36
C GLY A 507 -16.84 18.27 -26.91
N THR A 508 -17.36 17.09 -26.54
CA THR A 508 -17.70 16.80 -25.13
C THR A 508 -16.44 16.64 -24.28
N ARG A 509 -16.50 17.06 -23.00
CA ARG A 509 -15.34 17.11 -22.08
C ARG A 509 -15.57 16.49 -20.70
N ASN A 510 -16.78 16.00 -20.44
CA ASN A 510 -17.21 15.53 -19.13
C ASN A 510 -17.65 14.06 -19.21
N ILE A 511 -17.34 13.30 -18.15
CA ILE A 511 -17.88 11.98 -17.88
C ILE A 511 -18.96 12.15 -16.83
N TYR A 512 -20.22 11.90 -17.21
CA TYR A 512 -21.35 12.02 -16.30
C TYR A 512 -21.63 10.70 -15.58
N TYR A 513 -21.96 10.79 -14.30
CA TYR A 513 -22.31 9.63 -13.49
C TYR A 513 -23.49 9.91 -12.54
N LEU A 514 -24.16 8.84 -12.11
CA LEU A 514 -25.21 8.88 -11.11
C LEU A 514 -25.04 7.69 -10.17
N CYS A 515 -25.00 7.96 -8.86
CA CYS A 515 -24.91 6.94 -7.83
C CYS A 515 -26.30 6.63 -7.28
N ALA A 516 -26.75 5.37 -7.38
CA ALA A 516 -28.06 4.93 -6.89
C ALA A 516 -27.98 3.46 -6.44
N PRO A 517 -28.80 2.96 -5.50
CA PRO A 517 -28.64 1.61 -4.94
C PRO A 517 -28.82 0.44 -5.93
N ASN A 518 -29.38 0.67 -7.12
CA ASN A 518 -29.52 -0.32 -8.21
C ASN A 518 -29.92 0.36 -9.53
N ARG A 519 -29.89 -0.42 -10.63
CA ARG A 519 -30.26 0.00 -11.98
C ARG A 519 -31.66 0.62 -12.10
N HIS A 520 -32.67 0.04 -11.47
CA HIS A 520 -34.05 0.55 -11.55
C HIS A 520 -34.17 1.95 -10.94
N LEU A 521 -33.55 2.17 -9.77
CA LEU A 521 -33.51 3.48 -9.12
C LEU A 521 -32.67 4.52 -9.88
N ALA A 522 -31.69 4.09 -10.68
CA ALA A 522 -30.96 4.99 -11.58
C ALA A 522 -31.82 5.42 -12.80
N GLU A 523 -32.47 4.46 -13.47
CA GLU A 523 -33.31 4.71 -14.65
C GLU A 523 -34.55 5.57 -14.38
N HIS A 524 -35.04 5.51 -13.14
CA HIS A 524 -36.20 6.24 -12.63
C HIS A 524 -35.80 7.29 -11.59
N SER A 525 -34.55 7.77 -11.61
CA SER A 525 -34.12 8.89 -10.76
C SER A 525 -34.63 10.23 -11.30
N PRO A 526 -35.07 11.19 -10.46
CA PRO A 526 -35.39 12.54 -10.90
C PRO A 526 -34.16 13.24 -11.52
N TYR A 527 -32.96 12.93 -11.03
CA TYR A 527 -31.72 13.45 -11.59
C TYR A 527 -31.44 12.88 -12.99
N PHE A 528 -31.87 11.64 -13.26
CA PHE A 528 -31.76 11.06 -14.59
C PHE A 528 -32.89 11.53 -15.53
N GLU A 529 -34.10 11.83 -15.04
CA GLU A 529 -35.11 12.58 -15.83
C GLU A 529 -34.53 13.90 -16.33
N ALA A 530 -33.93 14.68 -15.43
CA ALA A 530 -33.31 15.95 -15.77
C ALA A 530 -32.11 15.81 -16.73
N MET A 531 -31.37 14.70 -16.66
CA MET A 531 -30.28 14.40 -17.61
C MET A 531 -30.77 13.85 -18.96
N LYS A 532 -31.93 13.18 -19.06
CA LYS A 532 -32.52 12.73 -20.34
C LYS A 532 -32.84 13.88 -21.30
N GLN A 533 -32.99 15.10 -20.79
CA GLN A 533 -33.12 16.32 -21.59
C GLN A 533 -31.80 16.75 -22.25
N LYS A 534 -30.66 16.13 -21.89
CA LYS A 534 -29.36 16.26 -22.56
C LYS A 534 -29.02 14.98 -23.31
N ASP A 535 -28.47 15.13 -24.50
CA ASP A 535 -28.04 14.01 -25.36
C ASP A 535 -26.65 13.48 -24.95
N MET A 536 -26.53 13.05 -23.69
CA MET A 536 -25.31 12.60 -23.02
C MET A 536 -25.48 11.22 -22.38
N GLU A 537 -24.44 10.39 -22.46
CA GLU A 537 -24.35 9.14 -21.69
C GLU A 537 -24.15 9.46 -20.19
N VAL A 538 -24.69 8.61 -19.31
CA VAL A 538 -24.53 8.69 -17.85
C VAL A 538 -24.14 7.30 -17.33
N LEU A 539 -23.01 7.21 -16.61
CA LEU A 539 -22.62 6.00 -15.89
C LEU A 539 -23.51 5.78 -14.68
N PHE A 540 -23.93 4.54 -14.46
CA PHE A 540 -24.69 4.13 -13.28
C PHE A 540 -23.80 3.36 -12.32
N CYS A 541 -23.66 3.90 -11.11
CA CYS A 541 -22.78 3.41 -10.07
C CYS A 541 -23.62 2.92 -8.88
N PHE A 542 -23.40 1.67 -8.45
CA PHE A 542 -24.28 1.01 -7.46
C PHE A 542 -23.60 0.75 -6.11
N GLU A 543 -22.26 0.73 -6.06
CA GLU A 543 -21.54 0.40 -4.84
C GLU A 543 -21.41 1.60 -3.91
N GLN A 544 -21.54 1.35 -2.60
CA GLN A 544 -21.68 2.39 -1.56
C GLN A 544 -20.59 3.47 -1.61
N PHE A 545 -19.39 3.11 -2.08
CA PHE A 545 -18.21 3.97 -2.14
C PHE A 545 -17.79 4.39 -3.56
N ASP A 546 -18.56 4.07 -4.61
CA ASP A 546 -18.27 4.54 -5.97
C ASP A 546 -18.22 6.07 -6.03
N GLU A 547 -19.21 6.74 -5.42
CA GLU A 547 -19.29 8.20 -5.33
C GLU A 547 -18.02 8.82 -4.72
N LEU A 548 -17.57 8.29 -3.57
CA LEU A 548 -16.35 8.72 -2.90
C LEU A 548 -15.11 8.47 -3.77
N THR A 549 -15.11 7.37 -4.53
CA THR A 549 -14.02 6.99 -5.44
C THR A 549 -13.94 7.94 -6.63
N LEU A 550 -15.07 8.28 -7.25
CA LEU A 550 -15.13 9.20 -8.39
C LEU A 550 -14.80 10.65 -7.96
N LEU A 551 -15.21 11.07 -6.76
CA LEU A 551 -14.77 12.33 -6.15
C LEU A 551 -13.25 12.38 -5.91
N HIS A 552 -12.63 11.27 -5.49
CA HIS A 552 -11.18 11.20 -5.31
C HIS A 552 -10.40 10.99 -6.62
N LEU A 553 -11.05 10.52 -7.67
CA LEU A 553 -10.49 10.38 -9.03
C LEU A 553 -10.52 11.71 -9.80
N ARG A 554 -11.58 12.52 -9.63
CA ARG A 554 -11.82 13.87 -10.18
C ARG A 554 -11.90 13.99 -11.71
N GLU A 555 -11.03 13.29 -12.42
CA GLU A 555 -10.97 13.23 -13.87
C GLU A 555 -10.40 11.90 -14.36
N PHE A 556 -10.67 11.57 -15.61
CA PHE A 556 -10.13 10.40 -16.29
C PHE A 556 -9.85 10.75 -17.75
N ASP A 557 -8.63 10.49 -18.25
CA ASP A 557 -8.18 10.86 -19.59
C ASP A 557 -8.52 12.34 -19.94
N ARG A 558 -8.17 13.22 -19.00
CA ARG A 558 -8.39 14.69 -19.03
C ARG A 558 -9.87 15.14 -19.11
N LYS A 559 -10.82 14.24 -18.86
CA LYS A 559 -12.27 14.52 -18.84
C LYS A 559 -12.75 14.62 -17.39
N LYS A 560 -13.47 15.68 -17.02
CA LYS A 560 -13.94 15.87 -15.64
C LYS A 560 -15.06 14.87 -15.31
N LEU A 561 -15.01 14.30 -14.11
CA LEU A 561 -16.10 13.49 -13.56
C LEU A 561 -17.11 14.42 -12.89
N ILE A 562 -18.35 14.43 -13.36
CA ILE A 562 -19.43 15.30 -12.85
C ILE A 562 -20.65 14.43 -12.55
N SER A 563 -21.22 14.55 -11.35
CA SER A 563 -22.45 13.82 -11.04
C SER A 563 -23.65 14.51 -11.69
N ALA A 564 -24.71 13.76 -12.00
CA ALA A 564 -25.95 14.32 -12.56
C ALA A 564 -26.49 15.48 -11.72
N GLU A 565 -26.45 15.35 -10.38
CA GLU A 565 -26.92 16.35 -9.43
C GLU A 565 -26.08 17.64 -9.49
N THR A 566 -24.76 17.53 -9.65
CA THR A 566 -23.87 18.70 -9.82
C THR A 566 -24.09 19.39 -11.16
N ASP A 567 -24.24 18.66 -12.28
CA ASP A 567 -24.48 19.30 -13.60
C ASP A 567 -25.82 20.05 -13.61
N ILE A 568 -26.86 19.47 -13.01
CA ILE A 568 -28.17 20.12 -12.81
C ILE A 568 -28.01 21.45 -12.06
N VAL A 569 -27.27 21.50 -10.94
CA VAL A 569 -27.06 22.75 -10.21
C VAL A 569 -26.27 23.77 -11.02
N VAL A 570 -25.22 23.33 -11.72
CA VAL A 570 -24.37 24.17 -12.56
C VAL A 570 -25.15 24.78 -13.74
N ASP A 571 -26.15 24.08 -14.29
CA ASP A 571 -27.01 24.60 -15.36
C ASP A 571 -27.82 25.84 -14.98
N HIS A 572 -28.15 26.02 -13.70
CA HIS A 572 -28.86 27.22 -13.21
C HIS A 572 -28.03 28.50 -13.31
N TYR A 573 -26.73 28.38 -13.58
CA TYR A 573 -25.80 29.49 -13.81
C TYR A 573 -25.36 29.59 -15.29
N LYS A 574 -26.08 28.92 -16.20
CA LYS A 574 -25.91 28.98 -17.66
C LYS A 574 -27.19 29.47 -18.34
N GLU A 575 -27.07 29.89 -19.60
CA GLU A 575 -28.21 30.17 -20.47
C GLU A 575 -28.76 28.89 -21.17
N GLU A 576 -28.73 27.74 -20.48
CA GLU A 576 -29.12 26.43 -21.03
C GLU A 576 -30.65 26.26 -20.90
N LYS A 577 -31.37 26.27 -22.04
CA LYS A 577 -32.85 26.32 -22.07
C LYS A 577 -33.49 24.93 -22.14
N PHE A 578 -34.09 24.53 -21.03
CA PHE A 578 -34.91 23.31 -20.91
C PHE A 578 -36.40 23.60 -21.16
N GLN A 579 -37.18 22.56 -21.44
CA GLN A 579 -38.64 22.62 -21.60
C GLN A 579 -39.29 21.49 -20.81
N ASP A 580 -40.44 21.79 -20.18
CA ASP A 580 -41.24 20.83 -19.43
C ASP A 580 -41.72 19.66 -20.32
N SER A 581 -41.82 18.46 -19.75
CA SER A 581 -42.42 17.30 -20.45
C SER A 581 -43.91 17.49 -20.77
N LYS A 582 -44.60 18.36 -20.01
CA LYS A 582 -46.05 18.56 -20.09
C LYS A 582 -46.44 19.92 -20.68
N PRO A 583 -47.52 19.98 -21.49
CA PRO A 583 -48.00 21.24 -22.06
C PRO A 583 -48.42 22.23 -20.97
N ALA A 584 -48.43 23.53 -21.30
CA ALA A 584 -48.79 24.59 -20.35
C ALA A 584 -50.20 24.42 -19.74
N SER A 585 -51.12 23.75 -20.45
CA SER A 585 -52.46 23.40 -19.97
C SER A 585 -52.51 22.39 -18.82
N GLU A 586 -51.42 21.65 -18.58
CA GLU A 586 -51.34 20.63 -17.52
C GLU A 586 -50.51 21.08 -16.32
N ARG A 587 -50.03 22.33 -16.33
CA ARG A 587 -49.16 22.92 -15.31
C ARG A 587 -49.91 24.01 -14.53
N LEU A 588 -49.41 24.33 -13.33
CA LEU A 588 -49.80 25.58 -12.65
C LEU A 588 -49.38 26.78 -13.52
N THR A 589 -50.22 27.81 -13.57
CA THR A 589 -49.83 29.10 -14.18
C THR A 589 -48.76 29.80 -13.34
N ASP A 590 -47.95 30.67 -13.94
CA ASP A 590 -46.86 31.38 -13.24
C ASP A 590 -47.31 32.07 -11.94
N GLN A 591 -48.51 32.64 -11.95
CA GLN A 591 -49.11 33.30 -10.78
C GLN A 591 -49.48 32.32 -9.66
N GLN A 592 -49.94 31.11 -10.00
CA GLN A 592 -50.21 30.03 -9.04
C GLN A 592 -48.93 29.37 -8.55
N ALA A 593 -47.90 29.32 -9.40
CA ALA A 593 -46.58 28.80 -9.06
C ALA A 593 -45.89 29.70 -8.02
N GLU A 594 -45.80 31.02 -8.22
CA GLU A 594 -45.20 31.90 -7.22
C GLU A 594 -46.02 32.01 -5.92
N ASP A 595 -47.35 31.94 -5.99
CA ASP A 595 -48.22 31.83 -4.80
C ASP A 595 -47.92 30.55 -3.98
N LEU A 596 -47.82 29.39 -4.65
CA LEU A 596 -47.41 28.15 -4.01
C LEU A 596 -45.98 28.24 -3.44
N LEU A 597 -45.02 28.79 -4.20
CA LEU A 597 -43.64 28.93 -3.76
C LEU A 597 -43.51 29.85 -2.55
N ALA A 598 -44.26 30.96 -2.51
CA ALA A 598 -44.30 31.87 -1.35
C ALA A 598 -44.82 31.16 -0.09
N TRP A 599 -45.91 30.38 -0.21
CA TRP A 599 -46.42 29.55 0.87
C TRP A 599 -45.40 28.50 1.33
N MET A 600 -44.82 27.73 0.39
CA MET A 600 -43.82 26.70 0.71
C MET A 600 -42.58 27.26 1.42
N ARG A 601 -42.10 28.45 1.03
CA ARG A 601 -40.94 29.13 1.66
C ARG A 601 -41.23 29.42 3.14
N ASN A 602 -42.44 29.87 3.46
CA ASN A 602 -42.88 30.12 4.84
C ASN A 602 -43.02 28.82 5.65
N SER A 603 -43.58 27.76 5.07
CA SER A 603 -43.83 26.49 5.76
C SER A 603 -42.58 25.61 5.97
N LEU A 604 -41.60 25.65 5.06
CA LEU A 604 -40.34 24.92 5.25
C LEU A 604 -39.33 25.72 6.10
N GLY A 605 -39.37 27.06 6.06
CA GLY A 605 -38.49 27.92 6.86
C GLY A 605 -37.01 27.64 6.58
N GLN A 606 -36.20 27.56 7.65
CA GLN A 606 -34.74 27.37 7.54
C GLN A 606 -34.32 25.97 7.03
N ARG A 607 -35.25 25.06 6.73
CA ARG A 607 -34.94 23.70 6.23
C ARG A 607 -34.38 23.69 4.80
N VAL A 608 -34.61 24.76 4.04
CA VAL A 608 -34.16 24.91 2.64
C VAL A 608 -33.58 26.30 2.41
N THR A 609 -32.59 26.40 1.52
CA THR A 609 -32.00 27.69 1.12
C THR A 609 -32.84 28.39 0.05
N ASN A 610 -33.48 27.63 -0.84
CA ASN A 610 -34.39 28.16 -1.85
C ASN A 610 -35.46 27.14 -2.26
N ILE A 611 -36.56 27.62 -2.84
CA ILE A 611 -37.60 26.82 -3.49
C ILE A 611 -37.95 27.45 -4.83
N LYS A 612 -38.00 26.64 -5.89
CA LYS A 612 -38.31 27.07 -7.27
C LYS A 612 -39.05 25.98 -8.06
N VAL A 613 -39.70 26.36 -9.15
CA VAL A 613 -40.16 25.41 -10.18
C VAL A 613 -38.96 24.92 -11.01
N THR A 614 -39.03 23.70 -11.54
CA THR A 614 -38.06 23.15 -12.49
C THR A 614 -38.77 22.47 -13.67
N PRO A 615 -38.38 22.76 -14.93
CA PRO A 615 -38.95 22.12 -16.13
C PRO A 615 -38.32 20.75 -16.44
N ARG A 616 -37.51 20.21 -15.52
CA ARG A 616 -36.62 19.06 -15.77
C ARG A 616 -37.10 17.72 -15.18
N LEU A 617 -38.29 17.71 -14.59
CA LEU A 617 -38.90 16.52 -13.99
C LEU A 617 -40.15 16.10 -14.76
N ASP A 618 -40.46 14.81 -14.75
CA ASP A 618 -41.66 14.26 -15.39
C ASP A 618 -42.52 13.46 -14.41
N THR A 619 -42.03 12.30 -13.93
CA THR A 619 -42.78 11.44 -13.01
C THR A 619 -42.66 11.89 -11.55
N HIS A 620 -41.69 12.75 -11.23
CA HIS A 620 -41.44 13.18 -9.85
C HIS A 620 -42.17 14.49 -9.48
N PRO A 621 -42.69 14.61 -8.24
CA PRO A 621 -43.26 15.86 -7.74
C PRO A 621 -42.19 16.92 -7.46
N ALA A 622 -41.03 16.51 -6.96
CA ALA A 622 -39.95 17.39 -6.57
C ALA A 622 -38.60 16.64 -6.46
N MET A 623 -37.50 17.39 -6.43
CA MET A 623 -36.16 16.90 -6.07
C MET A 623 -35.42 17.91 -5.18
N ILE A 624 -34.44 17.44 -4.41
CA ILE A 624 -33.48 18.30 -3.69
C ILE A 624 -32.20 18.41 -4.50
N THR A 625 -31.68 19.62 -4.68
CA THR A 625 -30.41 19.87 -5.38
C THR A 625 -29.40 20.59 -4.46
N VAL A 626 -28.13 20.17 -4.57
CA VAL A 626 -26.96 20.63 -3.79
C VAL A 626 -25.75 20.57 -4.72
N LEU A 627 -24.95 21.63 -4.79
CA LEU A 627 -23.84 21.75 -5.76
C LEU A 627 -22.81 20.60 -5.61
N GLU A 628 -22.41 20.30 -4.38
CA GLU A 628 -21.47 19.21 -4.06
C GLU A 628 -22.19 18.00 -3.43
N MET A 629 -23.27 17.53 -4.07
CA MET A 629 -24.14 16.45 -3.59
C MET A 629 -23.38 15.22 -3.04
N GLY A 630 -22.36 14.74 -3.74
CA GLY A 630 -21.57 13.58 -3.28
C GLY A 630 -20.71 13.86 -2.04
N ALA A 631 -20.19 15.08 -1.89
CA ALA A 631 -19.46 15.49 -0.70
C ALA A 631 -20.42 15.62 0.51
N ALA A 632 -21.61 16.18 0.30
CA ALA A 632 -22.69 16.20 1.27
C ALA A 632 -23.07 14.77 1.74
N ARG A 633 -23.37 13.86 0.80
CA ARG A 633 -23.65 12.44 1.11
C ARG A 633 -22.50 11.76 1.86
N HIS A 634 -21.25 12.07 1.56
CA HIS A 634 -20.11 11.52 2.31
C HIS A 634 -20.02 12.11 3.73
N PHE A 635 -20.18 13.42 3.89
CA PHE A 635 -20.17 14.10 5.18
C PHE A 635 -21.21 13.51 6.16
N LEU A 636 -22.44 13.27 5.67
CA LEU A 636 -23.52 12.64 6.45
C LEU A 636 -23.22 11.19 6.88
N ARG A 637 -22.34 10.47 6.16
CA ARG A 637 -21.92 9.10 6.50
C ARG A 637 -20.77 9.08 7.51
N THR A 638 -19.91 10.10 7.50
CA THR A 638 -18.68 10.14 8.31
C THR A 638 -18.88 10.83 9.68
N GLN A 639 -19.79 11.81 9.80
CA GLN A 639 -20.15 12.39 11.10
C GLN A 639 -21.40 11.70 11.67
N GLN A 640 -21.31 11.13 12.87
CA GLN A 640 -22.49 10.72 13.63
C GLN A 640 -23.22 11.97 14.13
N LEU A 641 -24.29 12.36 13.43
CA LEU A 641 -24.89 13.69 13.58
C LEU A 641 -25.78 13.82 14.82
N ALA A 642 -25.20 14.43 15.85
CA ALA A 642 -25.92 15.12 16.91
C ALA A 642 -25.97 16.65 16.63
N ARG A 643 -26.44 17.03 15.44
CA ARG A 643 -26.65 18.42 14.98
C ARG A 643 -28.13 18.66 14.70
N SER A 644 -28.58 19.91 14.75
CA SER A 644 -29.95 20.26 14.37
C SER A 644 -30.16 20.22 12.86
N SER A 645 -31.42 20.09 12.43
CA SER A 645 -31.78 20.15 11.00
C SER A 645 -31.49 21.53 10.37
N GLU A 646 -31.48 22.60 11.18
CA GLU A 646 -31.16 23.97 10.74
C GLU A 646 -29.65 24.15 10.53
N GLU A 647 -28.82 23.68 11.47
CA GLU A 647 -27.36 23.64 11.31
C GLU A 647 -26.97 22.84 10.06
N ARG A 648 -27.66 21.71 9.81
CA ARG A 648 -27.48 20.92 8.60
C ARG A 648 -27.89 21.68 7.35
N ALA A 649 -29.02 22.38 7.35
CA ALA A 649 -29.48 23.14 6.18
C ALA A 649 -28.52 24.28 5.82
N GLN A 650 -27.92 24.96 6.81
CA GLN A 650 -26.90 26.00 6.58
C GLN A 650 -25.60 25.43 5.98
N ILE A 651 -25.23 24.18 6.30
CA ILE A 651 -24.06 23.47 5.76
C ILE A 651 -24.32 22.91 4.35
N LEU A 652 -25.48 22.27 4.15
CA LEU A 652 -25.83 21.56 2.91
C LEU A 652 -26.39 22.48 1.83
N GLN A 653 -26.96 23.61 2.22
CA GLN A 653 -27.64 24.62 1.39
C GLN A 653 -28.62 24.03 0.35
N PRO A 654 -29.56 23.15 0.76
CA PRO A 654 -30.42 22.42 -0.17
C PRO A 654 -31.45 23.36 -0.82
N THR A 655 -31.59 23.22 -2.14
CA THR A 655 -32.69 23.82 -2.91
C THR A 655 -33.75 22.77 -3.20
N LEU A 656 -35.02 23.09 -2.96
CA LEU A 656 -36.15 22.25 -3.32
C LEU A 656 -36.71 22.69 -4.69
N GLU A 657 -36.71 21.76 -5.65
CA GLU A 657 -37.18 22.00 -7.00
C GLU A 657 -38.49 21.26 -7.25
N ILE A 658 -39.58 21.96 -7.59
CA ILE A 658 -40.91 21.36 -7.79
C ILE A 658 -41.31 21.25 -9.27
N ASN A 659 -42.03 20.18 -9.59
CA ASN A 659 -42.65 19.95 -10.89
C ASN A 659 -44.07 20.54 -10.92
N ALA A 660 -44.24 21.72 -11.55
CA ALA A 660 -45.54 22.39 -11.66
C ALA A 660 -46.58 21.61 -12.49
N GLY A 661 -46.17 20.59 -13.25
CA GLY A 661 -47.05 19.67 -14.00
C GLY A 661 -47.42 18.38 -13.27
N HIS A 662 -46.85 18.13 -12.09
CA HIS A 662 -47.14 16.92 -11.32
C HIS A 662 -48.43 17.06 -10.51
N ASP A 663 -49.29 16.05 -10.53
CA ASP A 663 -50.64 16.13 -9.96
C ASP A 663 -50.64 16.30 -8.44
N LEU A 664 -49.61 15.80 -7.75
CA LEU A 664 -49.43 16.03 -6.32
C LEU A 664 -49.10 17.50 -5.99
N ILE A 665 -48.37 18.21 -6.88
CA ILE A 665 -48.03 19.63 -6.71
C ILE A 665 -49.26 20.51 -7.03
N LYS A 666 -50.04 20.16 -8.05
CA LYS A 666 -51.33 20.80 -8.35
C LYS A 666 -52.34 20.58 -7.21
N LYS A 667 -52.38 19.38 -6.62
CA LYS A 667 -53.17 19.09 -5.41
C LYS A 667 -52.67 19.87 -4.19
N LEU A 668 -51.35 20.01 -3.99
CA LEU A 668 -50.79 20.81 -2.91
C LEU A 668 -51.21 22.30 -3.00
N HIS A 669 -51.16 22.88 -4.20
CA HIS A 669 -51.67 24.24 -4.46
C HIS A 669 -53.15 24.39 -4.13
N ALA A 670 -54.00 23.39 -4.43
CA ALA A 670 -55.41 23.42 -4.04
C ALA A 670 -55.65 23.15 -2.54
N LEU A 671 -54.80 22.34 -1.90
CA LEU A 671 -54.93 21.97 -0.49
C LEU A 671 -54.55 23.13 0.45
N LYS A 672 -53.57 23.97 0.11
CA LYS A 672 -53.12 25.07 0.99
C LYS A 672 -54.26 26.00 1.42
N ASP A 673 -55.28 26.17 0.57
CA ASP A 673 -56.44 27.04 0.82
C ASP A 673 -57.69 26.26 1.29
N SER A 674 -57.77 24.94 1.04
CA SER A 674 -58.96 24.12 1.30
C SER A 674 -58.84 23.14 2.48
N ASN A 675 -57.62 22.76 2.86
CA ASN A 675 -57.28 22.11 4.12
C ASN A 675 -55.79 22.38 4.45
N PRO A 676 -55.46 23.52 5.08
CA PRO A 676 -54.09 23.97 5.30
C PRO A 676 -53.23 22.98 6.10
N ASP A 677 -53.81 22.31 7.10
CA ASP A 677 -53.10 21.34 7.96
C ASP A 677 -52.65 20.12 7.16
N LEU A 678 -53.55 19.56 6.34
CA LEU A 678 -53.25 18.47 5.41
C LEU A 678 -52.27 18.90 4.32
N ALA A 679 -52.33 20.15 3.86
CA ALA A 679 -51.37 20.71 2.93
C ALA A 679 -49.96 20.76 3.54
N GLN A 680 -49.84 21.20 4.80
CA GLN A 680 -48.55 21.22 5.51
C GLN A 680 -47.99 19.81 5.69
N LEU A 681 -48.79 18.84 6.14
CA LEU A 681 -48.35 17.44 6.25
C LEU A 681 -47.89 16.87 4.89
N LEU A 682 -48.61 17.18 3.80
CA LEU A 682 -48.23 16.77 2.46
C LEU A 682 -46.92 17.44 1.99
N LEU A 683 -46.72 18.73 2.27
CA LEU A 683 -45.48 19.44 1.96
C LEU A 683 -44.28 18.83 2.72
N GLU A 684 -44.42 18.55 4.01
CA GLU A 684 -43.36 17.90 4.78
C GLU A 684 -43.02 16.52 4.22
N GLN A 685 -44.01 15.73 3.82
CA GLN A 685 -43.77 14.43 3.21
C GLN A 685 -43.13 14.54 1.82
N ILE A 686 -43.48 15.54 1.01
CA ILE A 686 -42.83 15.79 -0.29
C ILE A 686 -41.35 16.16 -0.08
N TYR A 687 -41.05 16.99 0.91
CA TYR A 687 -39.68 17.34 1.29
C TYR A 687 -38.90 16.13 1.82
N ASP A 688 -39.45 15.36 2.76
CA ASP A 688 -38.84 14.15 3.32
C ASP A 688 -38.55 13.11 2.22
N ASN A 689 -39.51 12.89 1.29
CA ASN A 689 -39.34 12.00 0.16
C ASN A 689 -38.21 12.49 -0.77
N ALA A 690 -38.15 13.78 -1.09
CA ALA A 690 -37.10 14.35 -1.93
C ALA A 690 -35.71 14.29 -1.26
N MET A 691 -35.63 14.44 0.07
CA MET A 691 -34.41 14.25 0.84
C MET A 691 -33.95 12.78 0.88
N ILE A 692 -34.88 11.82 0.90
CA ILE A 692 -34.57 10.37 0.78
C ILE A 692 -34.04 10.05 -0.61
N THR A 693 -34.70 10.50 -1.68
CA THR A 693 -34.24 10.31 -3.07
C THR A 693 -32.89 11.00 -3.33
N ALA A 694 -32.61 12.10 -2.62
CA ALA A 694 -31.30 12.75 -2.65
C ALA A 694 -30.20 11.98 -1.88
N GLY A 695 -30.55 11.00 -1.04
CA GLY A 695 -29.60 10.35 -0.13
C GLY A 695 -29.10 11.27 0.99
N LEU A 696 -29.86 12.33 1.31
CA LEU A 696 -29.53 13.34 2.33
C LEU A 696 -30.39 13.23 3.60
N ASN A 697 -31.29 12.24 3.66
CA ASN A 697 -32.19 12.01 4.79
C ASN A 697 -31.45 11.75 6.12
N GLU A 698 -32.18 11.92 7.22
CA GLU A 698 -31.73 11.52 8.56
C GLU A 698 -32.11 10.05 8.82
N ASP A 699 -32.12 9.64 10.09
CA ASP A 699 -32.92 8.48 10.51
C ASP A 699 -34.37 8.62 10.01
N PRO A 700 -34.90 7.68 9.20
CA PRO A 700 -36.26 7.79 8.67
C PRO A 700 -37.35 7.49 9.71
N ARG A 701 -37.02 6.92 10.88
CA ARG A 701 -38.01 6.48 11.88
C ARG A 701 -38.96 7.58 12.37
N PRO A 702 -38.54 8.84 12.62
CA PRO A 702 -39.46 9.90 13.04
C PRO A 702 -40.49 10.29 11.97
N MET A 703 -40.15 10.18 10.69
CA MET A 703 -41.06 10.51 9.57
C MET A 703 -42.25 9.56 9.50
N ILE A 704 -42.09 8.29 9.90
CA ILE A 704 -43.17 7.28 9.88
C ILE A 704 -44.41 7.72 10.68
N SER A 705 -44.23 8.47 11.77
CA SER A 705 -45.38 9.00 12.53
C SER A 705 -46.17 10.05 11.74
N ARG A 706 -45.47 10.95 11.03
CA ARG A 706 -46.09 11.97 10.17
C ARG A 706 -46.76 11.32 8.96
N LEU A 707 -46.10 10.35 8.33
CA LEU A 707 -46.62 9.59 7.20
C LEU A 707 -47.93 8.87 7.56
N ASN A 708 -47.99 8.20 8.71
CA ASN A 708 -49.22 7.53 9.16
C ASN A 708 -50.38 8.52 9.41
N GLN A 709 -50.10 9.71 9.95
CA GLN A 709 -51.09 10.77 10.15
C GLN A 709 -51.59 11.33 8.80
N LEU A 710 -50.68 11.64 7.88
CA LEU A 710 -50.98 12.10 6.52
C LEU A 710 -51.82 11.07 5.76
N LEU A 711 -51.44 9.78 5.79
CA LEU A 711 -52.19 8.71 5.14
C LEU A 711 -53.59 8.54 5.75
N THR A 712 -53.75 8.73 7.06
CA THR A 712 -55.08 8.67 7.71
C THR A 712 -55.96 9.81 7.21
N GLN A 713 -55.50 11.06 7.33
CA GLN A 713 -56.27 12.25 6.92
C GLN A 713 -56.55 12.31 5.41
N ALA A 714 -55.63 11.80 4.57
CA ALA A 714 -55.84 11.71 3.14
C ALA A 714 -56.91 10.66 2.74
N LEU A 715 -57.15 9.66 3.60
CA LEU A 715 -58.10 8.57 3.38
C LEU A 715 -59.44 8.75 4.13
N GLU A 716 -59.59 9.76 4.99
CA GLU A 716 -60.85 10.11 5.68
C GLU A 716 -62.03 10.46 4.74
N LYS A 717 -61.77 10.63 3.44
CA LYS A 717 -62.77 10.97 2.40
C LYS A 717 -62.99 9.84 1.38
N HIS A 718 -62.65 8.59 1.74
CA HIS A 718 -62.75 7.40 0.88
C HIS A 718 -63.62 6.29 1.49
#